data_AF-A0A9N9IHY8-F1
#
_entry.id   AF-A0A9N9IHY8-F1
#
_cell.length_a   1.000
_cell.length_b   1.000
_cell.length_c   1.000
_cell.angle_alpha   90.00
_cell.angle_beta   90.00
_cell.angle_gamma   90.00
#
_symmetry.space_group_name_H-M   'P 1'
#
loop_
_entity.id
_entity.type
_entity.pdbx_description
1 polymer ?
#
loop_
_entity_poly.entity_id
_entity_poly.type
_entity_poly.pdbx_seq_one_letter_code
_entity_poly.pdbx_strand_id
1 'polypeptide(L)'
;IHLYRILGNDLPPRHKPGQVLQNLMFILENEPPFPNTKKWWVLNRIVDEEYEDSILELLKRYRQEYVRIPFEVDEYLKKDFRLEDFPEPDFFHSYEYMNFSKVAKLRTIDYTYHDKNLYAMNNNGGRNAALMHGKSQPNARWIMPFDGNCFLTTNGFNDIISQIEKWGDEYKYFLVPMKRLLNNTELLVGSDQRPSTPEEPQIIFRYDAQEMYNENMRYGRRSKLEMLWRLGVPTPRRMLNKPSVPWEIQDVSYLTPPQKKYKTVGWIFRLFSGQASLEESGMLRAFSRLLAIQDFLDGIDERIARVNQKFNPNRLSLYDEKKLSRARLDYWTGRQEVSKIVDVMIDRANEIVSSIGDRYKLNDALPVDSNNLIKFLELKEDRDFGDDVSKSSEKDTSSTSIDGHETVKLSPTNIDPQPEGFHKNEFGQYISTTPTTPPNFSTASLFENVTTLTLAHYFSGNVRYSRWAANLIRSFILSSYGICEQDELTITSYKNNSDSTNNEGYGFPHLNKIPRIVPKFKRKHDIELNDHSNSSIFPYDLIDTDPSHFLDACRLLYRTKSLTHNEYIDLQQFASLWLEYLINSQEGVERALQPDHRGTLYDLQVLSLSGFTDDVRLYLRVTNRIRMRIGKQFYVPDEATQILSKISQP
;
A
#
# COMPACT_ATOMS: atom_id res chain seq x y z
N ILE A 1 -45.55 2.60 -7.44
CA ILE A 1 -44.42 2.01 -6.67
C ILE A 1 -43.12 2.62 -7.18
N HIS A 2 -42.17 2.92 -6.29
CA HIS A 2 -40.84 3.38 -6.68
C HIS A 2 -39.80 2.35 -6.26
N LEU A 3 -39.21 1.67 -7.24
CA LEU A 3 -38.18 0.65 -7.07
C LEU A 3 -36.81 1.27 -7.31
N TYR A 4 -35.96 1.28 -6.29
CA TYR A 4 -34.60 1.81 -6.40
C TYR A 4 -33.59 0.67 -6.49
N ARG A 5 -32.48 0.97 -7.17
CA ARG A 5 -31.25 0.17 -7.20
C ARG A 5 -30.09 1.09 -6.85
N ILE A 6 -29.45 0.84 -5.71
CA ILE A 6 -28.34 1.67 -5.24
C ILE A 6 -27.02 1.06 -5.72
N LEU A 7 -26.40 1.72 -6.69
CA LEU A 7 -25.12 1.37 -7.28
C LEU A 7 -24.00 2.06 -6.50
N GLY A 8 -22.95 1.32 -6.16
CA GLY A 8 -21.74 1.85 -5.52
C GLY A 8 -20.49 1.37 -6.24
N ASN A 9 -19.33 1.60 -5.64
CA ASN A 9 -18.05 1.17 -6.18
C ASN A 9 -17.89 -0.36 -6.16
N ASP A 10 -17.10 -0.89 -7.10
CA ASP A 10 -16.56 -2.24 -6.97
C ASP A 10 -15.56 -2.30 -5.82
N LEU A 11 -15.51 -3.43 -5.13
CA LEU A 11 -14.66 -3.61 -3.95
C LEU A 11 -13.84 -4.89 -4.08
N PRO A 12 -12.79 -4.97 -4.92
CA PRO A 12 -11.88 -6.12 -4.92
C PRO A 12 -11.17 -6.26 -3.55
N PRO A 13 -10.82 -7.48 -3.09
CA PRO A 13 -11.12 -8.79 -3.67
C PRO A 13 -12.54 -9.27 -3.35
N ARG A 14 -13.40 -8.45 -2.73
CA ARG A 14 -14.78 -8.84 -2.41
C ARG A 14 -15.65 -8.97 -3.67
N HIS A 15 -15.41 -8.14 -4.68
CA HIS A 15 -16.02 -8.21 -6.01
C HIS A 15 -14.96 -8.46 -7.08
N LYS A 16 -15.39 -8.96 -8.25
CA LYS A 16 -14.56 -8.86 -9.47
C LYS A 16 -14.57 -7.41 -9.97
N PRO A 17 -13.47 -6.86 -10.51
CA PRO A 17 -13.51 -5.57 -11.21
C PRO A 17 -14.56 -5.57 -12.33
N GLY A 18 -15.37 -4.51 -12.41
CA GLY A 18 -16.48 -4.38 -13.36
C GLY A 18 -17.76 -5.12 -12.97
N GLN A 19 -17.85 -5.67 -11.75
CA GLN A 19 -19.00 -6.48 -11.34
C GLN A 19 -20.29 -5.68 -11.22
N VAL A 20 -20.23 -4.44 -10.71
CA VAL A 20 -21.41 -3.56 -10.63
C VAL A 20 -21.96 -3.29 -12.03
N LEU A 21 -21.11 -2.97 -13.00
CA LEU A 21 -21.52 -2.75 -14.39
C LEU A 21 -22.11 -4.01 -15.03
N GLN A 22 -21.52 -5.18 -14.81
CA GLN A 22 -22.04 -6.46 -15.31
C GLN A 22 -23.42 -6.80 -14.73
N ASN A 23 -23.59 -6.60 -13.41
CA ASN A 23 -24.87 -6.83 -12.75
C ASN A 23 -25.94 -5.81 -13.21
N LEU A 24 -25.56 -4.55 -13.41
CA LEU A 24 -26.43 -3.54 -14.00
C LEU A 24 -26.90 -3.96 -15.39
N MET A 25 -25.98 -4.32 -16.29
CA MET A 25 -26.30 -4.78 -17.64
C MET A 25 -27.25 -5.96 -17.62
N PHE A 26 -26.97 -6.97 -16.78
CA PHE A 26 -27.83 -8.14 -16.65
C PHE A 26 -29.26 -7.78 -16.20
N ILE A 27 -29.42 -6.87 -15.23
CA ILE A 27 -30.75 -6.41 -14.79
C ILE A 27 -31.46 -5.67 -15.92
N LEU A 28 -30.78 -4.80 -16.65
CA LEU A 28 -31.37 -4.03 -17.75
C LEU A 28 -31.84 -4.90 -18.91
N GLU A 29 -31.12 -5.98 -19.19
CA GLU A 29 -31.44 -6.93 -20.26
C GLU A 29 -32.54 -7.93 -19.88
N ASN A 30 -32.59 -8.35 -18.61
CA ASN A 30 -33.35 -9.54 -18.23
C ASN A 30 -34.44 -9.30 -17.16
N GLU A 31 -34.40 -8.20 -16.40
CA GLU A 31 -35.40 -7.95 -15.35
C GLU A 31 -36.70 -7.41 -15.99
N PRO A 32 -37.85 -8.08 -15.81
CA PRO A 32 -39.07 -7.69 -16.49
C PRO A 32 -39.55 -6.28 -16.08
N PRO A 33 -40.34 -5.62 -16.93
CA PRO A 33 -41.08 -4.44 -16.53
C PRO A 33 -42.18 -4.84 -15.52
N PHE A 34 -42.44 -3.96 -14.55
CA PHE A 34 -43.45 -4.19 -13.54
C PHE A 34 -44.58 -3.16 -13.65
N PRO A 35 -45.86 -3.57 -13.54
CA PRO A 35 -46.99 -2.65 -13.64
C PRO A 35 -46.95 -1.62 -12.51
N ASN A 36 -47.40 -0.38 -12.81
CA ASN A 36 -47.49 0.72 -11.84
C ASN A 36 -46.21 0.98 -11.03
N THR A 37 -45.05 0.70 -11.63
CA THR A 37 -43.74 0.74 -10.98
C THR A 37 -42.77 1.57 -11.79
N LYS A 38 -42.16 2.56 -11.13
CA LYS A 38 -41.06 3.35 -11.68
C LYS A 38 -39.74 2.84 -11.10
N LYS A 39 -38.78 2.48 -11.96
CA LYS A 39 -37.43 2.07 -11.57
C LYS A 39 -36.51 3.29 -11.54
N TRP A 40 -35.65 3.35 -10.53
CA TRP A 40 -34.69 4.42 -10.29
C TRP A 40 -33.32 3.84 -9.95
N TRP A 41 -32.27 4.45 -10.48
CA TRP A 41 -30.89 4.05 -10.21
C TRP A 41 -30.20 5.14 -9.40
N VAL A 42 -29.66 4.80 -8.23
CA VAL A 42 -28.87 5.75 -7.43
C VAL A 42 -27.39 5.46 -7.68
N LEU A 43 -26.65 6.42 -8.23
CA LEU A 43 -25.20 6.34 -8.34
C LEU A 43 -24.61 6.97 -7.08
N ASN A 44 -24.08 6.12 -6.20
CA ASN A 44 -23.69 6.50 -4.85
C ASN A 44 -22.17 6.63 -4.71
N ARG A 45 -21.67 7.86 -4.80
CA ARG A 45 -20.26 8.24 -4.59
C ARG A 45 -19.30 7.35 -5.35
N ILE A 46 -19.54 7.18 -6.65
CA ILE A 46 -18.64 6.44 -7.53
C ILE A 46 -17.37 7.28 -7.68
N VAL A 47 -16.21 6.70 -7.35
CA VAL A 47 -14.93 7.42 -7.25
C VAL A 47 -14.25 7.57 -8.60
N ASP A 48 -14.29 6.51 -9.40
CA ASP A 48 -13.70 6.47 -10.73
C ASP A 48 -14.68 7.12 -11.72
N GLU A 49 -14.26 8.24 -12.31
CA GLU A 49 -15.06 9.04 -13.23
C GLU A 49 -15.35 8.29 -14.54
N GLU A 50 -14.38 7.55 -15.09
CA GLU A 50 -14.57 6.77 -16.32
C GLU A 50 -15.53 5.61 -16.08
N TYR A 51 -15.46 5.01 -14.88
CA TYR A 51 -16.40 3.97 -14.47
C TYR A 51 -17.81 4.52 -14.24
N GLU A 52 -17.94 5.70 -13.61
CA GLU A 52 -19.23 6.38 -13.45
C GLU A 52 -19.85 6.71 -14.82
N ASP A 53 -19.04 7.24 -15.75
CA ASP A 53 -19.47 7.56 -17.11
C ASP A 53 -19.96 6.32 -17.86
N SER A 54 -19.25 5.20 -17.73
CA SER A 54 -19.67 3.91 -18.31
C SER A 54 -21.03 3.45 -17.79
N ILE A 55 -21.30 3.64 -16.49
CA ILE A 55 -22.61 3.35 -15.89
C ILE A 55 -23.68 4.30 -16.44
N LEU A 56 -23.38 5.60 -16.52
CA LEU A 56 -24.31 6.61 -17.04
C LEU A 56 -24.65 6.38 -18.52
N GLU A 57 -23.69 6.04 -19.35
CA GLU A 57 -23.91 5.69 -20.76
C GLU A 57 -24.82 4.48 -20.89
N LEU A 58 -24.59 3.46 -20.06
CA LEU A 58 -25.43 2.26 -20.06
C LEU A 58 -26.87 2.57 -19.65
N LEU A 59 -27.07 3.36 -18.58
CA LEU A 59 -28.41 3.79 -18.16
C LEU A 59 -29.11 4.64 -19.23
N LYS A 60 -28.39 5.56 -19.88
CA LYS A 60 -28.91 6.37 -21.00
C LYS A 60 -29.34 5.50 -22.18
N ARG A 61 -28.54 4.49 -22.54
CA ARG A 61 -28.84 3.54 -23.62
C ARG A 61 -30.17 2.81 -23.40
N TYR A 62 -30.42 2.40 -22.15
CA TYR A 62 -31.67 1.74 -21.74
C TYR A 62 -32.76 2.72 -21.27
N ARG A 63 -32.59 4.03 -21.50
CA ARG A 63 -33.54 5.11 -21.13
C ARG A 63 -34.00 5.04 -19.67
N GLN A 64 -33.07 4.77 -18.77
CA GLN A 64 -33.34 4.66 -17.34
C GLN A 64 -33.16 5.99 -16.63
N GLU A 65 -34.01 6.25 -15.63
CA GLU A 65 -33.88 7.41 -14.76
C GLU A 65 -32.96 7.13 -13.58
N TYR A 66 -32.19 8.14 -13.18
CA TYR A 66 -31.19 8.00 -12.14
C TYR A 66 -31.07 9.25 -11.27
N VAL A 67 -30.51 9.05 -10.08
CA VAL A 67 -30.16 10.09 -9.11
C VAL A 67 -28.67 9.94 -8.81
N ARG A 68 -27.91 11.04 -8.89
CA ARG A 68 -26.48 11.05 -8.60
C ARG A 68 -26.22 11.61 -7.20
N ILE A 69 -25.30 10.95 -6.49
CA ILE A 69 -24.67 11.45 -5.28
C ILE A 69 -23.17 11.47 -5.59
N PRO A 70 -22.59 12.60 -6.01
CA PRO A 70 -21.22 12.66 -6.48
C PRO A 70 -20.22 12.39 -5.34
N PHE A 71 -19.04 11.86 -5.69
CA PHE A 71 -17.90 11.79 -4.79
C PHE A 71 -17.13 13.12 -4.88
N GLU A 72 -17.18 13.92 -3.82
CA GLU A 72 -16.43 15.19 -3.73
C GLU A 72 -15.10 14.96 -2.99
N VAL A 73 -13.98 15.26 -3.66
CA VAL A 73 -12.63 15.05 -3.09
C VAL A 73 -12.41 15.95 -1.87
N ASP A 74 -12.87 17.19 -1.91
CA ASP A 74 -12.68 18.15 -0.81
C ASP A 74 -13.43 17.74 0.46
N GLU A 75 -14.62 17.16 0.33
CA GLU A 75 -15.37 16.62 1.47
C GLU A 75 -14.74 15.35 2.04
N TYR A 76 -14.14 14.51 1.18
CA TYR A 76 -13.40 13.33 1.61
C TYR A 76 -12.13 13.70 2.39
N LEU A 77 -11.38 14.71 1.94
CA LEU A 77 -10.16 15.17 2.60
C LEU A 77 -10.41 15.76 4.00
N LYS A 78 -11.63 16.20 4.29
CA LYS A 78 -12.04 16.62 5.65
C LYS A 78 -12.23 15.43 6.61
N LYS A 79 -12.23 14.19 6.12
CA LYS A 79 -12.41 12.99 6.95
C LYS A 79 -11.05 12.46 7.39
N ASP A 80 -10.81 12.53 8.69
CA ASP A 80 -9.57 12.05 9.30
C ASP A 80 -9.67 10.57 9.74
N PHE A 81 -8.53 10.00 10.12
CA PHE A 81 -8.44 8.72 10.79
C PHE A 81 -8.71 8.86 12.29
N ARG A 82 -9.39 7.88 12.87
CA ARG A 82 -9.63 7.80 14.32
C ARG A 82 -8.47 7.13 15.04
N LEU A 83 -7.34 7.81 15.11
CA LEU A 83 -6.11 7.29 15.72
C LEU A 83 -6.02 7.59 17.22
N GLU A 84 -6.79 8.58 17.68
CA GLU A 84 -6.79 9.08 19.04
C GLU A 84 -7.88 8.44 19.93
N ASP A 85 -8.77 7.64 19.33
CA ASP A 85 -9.88 6.96 20.01
C ASP A 85 -9.45 5.69 20.78
N PHE A 86 -8.18 5.28 20.68
CA PHE A 86 -7.65 4.08 21.32
C PHE A 86 -7.40 4.28 22.83
N PRO A 87 -7.43 3.20 23.63
CA PRO A 87 -7.30 3.30 25.10
C PRO A 87 -5.93 3.79 25.57
N GLU A 88 -4.90 3.71 24.71
CA GLU A 88 -3.55 4.19 24.98
C GLU A 88 -2.95 4.83 23.72
N PRO A 89 -2.06 5.84 23.87
CA PRO A 89 -1.27 6.37 22.77
C PRO A 89 -0.43 5.27 22.09
N ASP A 90 -0.19 5.42 20.79
CA ASP A 90 0.64 4.48 20.02
C ASP A 90 0.17 3.01 20.08
N PHE A 91 -1.15 2.80 20.17
CA PHE A 91 -1.79 1.49 20.30
C PHE A 91 -1.34 0.45 19.25
N PHE A 92 -1.05 0.85 18.01
CA PHE A 92 -0.57 -0.08 16.98
C PHE A 92 0.79 -0.71 17.30
N HIS A 93 1.57 -0.12 18.20
CA HIS A 93 2.83 -0.65 18.70
C HIS A 93 2.72 -1.14 20.15
N SER A 94 1.51 -1.42 20.63
CA SER A 94 1.32 -1.93 21.98
C SER A 94 1.33 -3.45 22.05
N TYR A 95 1.67 -3.98 23.23
CA TYR A 95 1.66 -5.42 23.47
C TYR A 95 0.26 -6.02 23.26
N GLU A 96 -0.80 -5.27 23.57
CA GLU A 96 -2.17 -5.72 23.35
C GLU A 96 -2.45 -5.93 21.85
N TYR A 97 -2.17 -4.91 21.03
CA TYR A 97 -2.40 -5.00 19.58
C TYR A 97 -1.55 -6.11 18.94
N MET A 98 -0.29 -6.27 19.37
CA MET A 98 0.60 -7.30 18.82
C MET A 98 0.04 -8.71 18.98
N ASN A 99 -0.63 -8.98 20.10
CA ASN A 99 -1.24 -10.28 20.41
C ASN A 99 -2.64 -10.48 19.80
N PHE A 100 -3.19 -9.49 19.10
CA PHE A 100 -4.47 -9.66 18.41
C PHE A 100 -4.38 -10.67 17.26
N SER A 101 -5.44 -11.46 17.11
CA SER A 101 -5.65 -12.27 15.90
C SER A 101 -5.69 -11.41 14.63
N LYS A 102 -5.40 -12.00 13.46
CA LYS A 102 -5.46 -11.31 12.16
C LYS A 102 -6.78 -10.56 11.94
N VAL A 103 -7.91 -11.17 12.30
CA VAL A 103 -9.23 -10.56 12.16
C VAL A 103 -9.41 -9.38 13.12
N ALA A 104 -8.92 -9.50 14.36
CA ALA A 104 -8.99 -8.40 15.34
C ALA A 104 -8.14 -7.21 14.87
N LYS A 105 -6.93 -7.45 14.34
CA LYS A 105 -6.07 -6.41 13.76
C LYS A 105 -6.73 -5.68 12.60
N LEU A 106 -7.32 -6.41 11.65
CA LEU A 106 -8.09 -5.80 10.56
C LEU A 106 -9.30 -5.02 11.05
N ARG A 107 -9.95 -5.45 12.14
CA ARG A 107 -11.07 -4.71 12.74
C ARG A 107 -10.60 -3.43 13.42
N THR A 108 -9.42 -3.44 14.04
CA THR A 108 -8.76 -2.24 14.57
C THR A 108 -8.49 -1.25 13.44
N ILE A 109 -7.93 -1.71 12.33
CA ILE A 109 -7.68 -0.87 11.15
C ILE A 109 -9.01 -0.36 10.58
N ASP A 110 -10.00 -1.21 10.30
CA ASP A 110 -11.32 -0.78 9.81
C ASP A 110 -11.98 0.29 10.71
N TYR A 111 -11.73 0.25 12.02
CA TYR A 111 -12.18 1.27 12.94
C TYR A 111 -11.48 2.62 12.72
N THR A 112 -10.17 2.66 12.48
CA THR A 112 -9.47 3.93 12.21
C THR A 112 -9.97 4.60 10.94
N TYR A 113 -10.45 3.82 9.95
CA TYR A 113 -11.01 4.32 8.69
C TYR A 113 -12.50 4.71 8.81
N HIS A 114 -13.09 4.79 10.01
CA HIS A 114 -14.53 4.96 10.19
C HIS A 114 -15.14 6.10 9.36
N ASP A 115 -14.63 7.32 9.49
CA ASP A 115 -15.22 8.50 8.87
C ASP A 115 -14.99 8.53 7.36
N LYS A 116 -13.81 8.06 6.91
CA LYS A 116 -13.52 7.83 5.49
C LYS A 116 -14.43 6.77 4.86
N ASN A 117 -14.71 5.67 5.57
CA ASN A 117 -15.63 4.62 5.12
C ASN A 117 -17.07 5.14 5.06
N LEU A 118 -17.55 5.85 6.09
CA LEU A 118 -18.86 6.51 6.08
C LEU A 118 -19.03 7.41 4.85
N TYR A 119 -18.00 8.19 4.55
CA TYR A 119 -18.01 9.03 3.38
C TYR A 119 -17.96 8.22 2.08
N ALA A 120 -16.91 7.44 1.83
CA ALA A 120 -16.69 6.85 0.51
C ALA A 120 -17.70 5.75 0.16
N MET A 121 -18.08 4.90 1.12
CA MET A 121 -19.04 3.81 0.88
C MET A 121 -20.48 4.31 0.88
N ASN A 122 -20.79 5.27 1.76
CA ASN A 122 -22.10 5.92 1.91
C ASN A 122 -23.30 4.96 1.84
N ASN A 123 -23.20 3.76 2.43
CA ASN A 123 -24.18 2.71 2.19
C ASN A 123 -25.58 3.10 2.70
N ASN A 124 -25.67 3.52 3.96
CA ASN A 124 -26.94 3.95 4.54
C ASN A 124 -27.37 5.34 4.05
N GLY A 125 -26.43 6.24 3.74
CA GLY A 125 -26.76 7.52 3.11
C GLY A 125 -27.39 7.34 1.71
N GLY A 126 -26.90 6.40 0.90
CA GLY A 126 -27.52 6.03 -0.38
C GLY A 126 -28.94 5.47 -0.22
N ARG A 127 -29.18 4.66 0.81
CA ARG A 127 -30.53 4.14 1.14
C ARG A 127 -31.47 5.25 1.59
N ASN A 128 -31.00 6.16 2.44
CA ASN A 128 -31.77 7.30 2.90
C ASN A 128 -32.05 8.28 1.76
N ALA A 129 -31.10 8.51 0.86
CA ALA A 129 -31.32 9.31 -0.34
C ALA A 129 -32.40 8.71 -1.24
N ALA A 130 -32.42 7.39 -1.43
CA ALA A 130 -33.49 6.70 -2.15
C ALA A 130 -34.86 6.86 -1.45
N LEU A 131 -34.90 6.80 -0.11
CA LEU A 131 -36.13 7.04 0.67
C LEU A 131 -36.62 8.48 0.53
N MET A 132 -35.73 9.47 0.68
CA MET A 132 -36.06 10.89 0.54
C MET A 132 -36.55 11.21 -0.87
N HIS A 133 -35.83 10.74 -1.89
CA HIS A 133 -36.24 10.91 -3.27
C HIS A 133 -37.57 10.22 -3.54
N GLY A 134 -37.78 8.99 -3.05
CA GLY A 134 -39.05 8.27 -3.18
C GLY A 134 -40.24 9.00 -2.56
N LYS A 135 -40.03 9.66 -1.42
CA LYS A 135 -41.07 10.48 -0.76
C LYS A 135 -41.38 11.77 -1.50
N SER A 136 -40.43 12.34 -2.25
CA SER A 136 -40.66 13.55 -3.05
C SER A 136 -41.36 13.26 -4.40
N GLN A 137 -41.42 12.00 -4.83
CA GLN A 137 -42.08 11.65 -6.08
C GLN A 137 -43.62 11.67 -5.97
N PRO A 138 -44.33 12.15 -7.00
CA PRO A 138 -45.78 12.12 -7.02
C PRO A 138 -46.30 10.69 -7.06
N ASN A 139 -47.44 10.44 -6.41
CA ASN A 139 -48.15 9.14 -6.38
C ASN A 139 -47.31 7.97 -5.84
N ALA A 140 -46.24 8.25 -5.08
CA ALA A 140 -45.46 7.24 -4.39
C ALA A 140 -46.25 6.69 -3.19
N ARG A 141 -46.71 5.43 -3.26
CA ARG A 141 -47.27 4.72 -2.10
C ARG A 141 -46.23 3.84 -1.38
N TRP A 142 -45.36 3.20 -2.16
CA TRP A 142 -44.34 2.26 -1.69
C TRP A 142 -42.98 2.57 -2.31
N ILE A 143 -41.95 2.53 -1.49
CA ILE A 143 -40.56 2.85 -1.81
C ILE A 143 -39.71 1.62 -1.48
N MET A 144 -38.93 1.14 -2.45
CA MET A 144 -38.14 -0.09 -2.34
C MET A 144 -36.65 0.23 -2.55
N PRO A 145 -35.91 0.68 -1.51
CA PRO A 145 -34.48 1.03 -1.58
C PRO A 145 -33.57 -0.20 -1.62
N PHE A 146 -33.65 -0.99 -2.68
CA PHE A 146 -32.91 -2.26 -2.77
C PHE A 146 -31.45 -2.04 -3.18
N ASP A 147 -30.59 -2.97 -2.73
CA ASP A 147 -29.17 -3.00 -3.12
C ASP A 147 -29.05 -3.15 -4.66
N GLY A 148 -28.02 -2.55 -5.27
CA GLY A 148 -27.88 -2.47 -6.73
C GLY A 148 -27.77 -3.80 -7.48
N ASN A 149 -27.41 -4.87 -6.80
CA ASN A 149 -27.30 -6.23 -7.35
C ASN A 149 -28.54 -7.09 -7.08
N CYS A 150 -29.64 -6.49 -6.62
CA CYS A 150 -30.89 -7.20 -6.46
C CYS A 150 -31.60 -7.37 -7.81
N PHE A 151 -32.09 -8.57 -8.09
CA PHE A 151 -32.86 -8.94 -9.27
C PHE A 151 -34.21 -9.49 -8.84
N LEU A 152 -35.29 -8.93 -9.38
CA LEU A 152 -36.66 -9.33 -9.05
C LEU A 152 -37.30 -10.05 -10.24
N THR A 153 -37.88 -11.21 -9.98
CA THR A 153 -38.65 -11.97 -10.98
C THR A 153 -40.12 -11.57 -10.98
N THR A 154 -40.87 -11.98 -12.01
CA THR A 154 -42.31 -11.72 -12.11
C THR A 154 -43.08 -12.32 -10.93
N ASN A 155 -42.82 -13.58 -10.57
CA ASN A 155 -43.53 -14.22 -9.45
C ASN A 155 -43.12 -13.64 -8.10
N GLY A 156 -41.83 -13.29 -7.93
CA GLY A 156 -41.35 -12.58 -6.75
C GLY A 156 -42.05 -11.24 -6.57
N PHE A 157 -42.18 -10.44 -7.64
CA PHE A 157 -42.90 -9.17 -7.62
C PHE A 157 -44.40 -9.37 -7.35
N ASN A 158 -45.05 -10.34 -8.01
CA ASN A 158 -46.48 -10.59 -7.83
C ASN A 158 -46.83 -11.00 -6.38
N ASP A 159 -46.00 -11.83 -5.73
CA ASP A 159 -46.18 -12.14 -4.30
C ASP A 159 -46.00 -10.89 -3.43
N ILE A 160 -45.01 -10.03 -3.72
CA ILE A 160 -44.86 -8.74 -3.01
C ILE A 160 -46.14 -7.91 -3.13
N ILE A 161 -46.68 -7.72 -4.34
CA ILE A 161 -47.87 -6.88 -4.55
C ILE A 161 -49.10 -7.47 -3.87
N SER A 162 -49.36 -8.76 -4.06
CA SER A 162 -50.49 -9.46 -3.42
C SER A 162 -50.48 -9.29 -1.90
N GLN A 163 -49.31 -9.42 -1.27
CA GLN A 163 -49.19 -9.25 0.18
C GLN A 163 -49.26 -7.79 0.62
N ILE A 164 -48.71 -6.86 -0.16
CA ILE A 164 -48.82 -5.42 0.12
C ILE A 164 -50.27 -4.95 0.01
N GLU A 165 -51.04 -5.42 -0.96
CA GLU A 165 -52.47 -5.11 -1.07
C GLU A 165 -53.25 -5.65 0.13
N LYS A 166 -52.89 -6.84 0.60
CA LYS A 166 -53.54 -7.47 1.75
C LYS A 166 -53.21 -6.79 3.09
N TRP A 167 -51.97 -6.37 3.30
CA TRP A 167 -51.47 -5.95 4.63
C TRP A 167 -51.01 -4.48 4.70
N GLY A 168 -51.04 -3.76 3.57
CA GLY A 168 -50.43 -2.43 3.43
C GLY A 168 -51.10 -1.31 4.20
N ASP A 169 -52.32 -1.54 4.69
CA ASP A 169 -53.03 -0.59 5.55
C ASP A 169 -52.58 -0.73 7.01
N GLU A 170 -52.29 -1.96 7.46
CA GLU A 170 -51.81 -2.29 8.80
C GLU A 170 -50.30 -2.07 8.98
N TYR A 171 -49.50 -2.41 7.96
CA TYR A 171 -48.03 -2.41 8.05
C TYR A 171 -47.41 -1.36 7.14
N LYS A 172 -46.43 -0.61 7.69
CA LYS A 172 -45.64 0.37 6.93
C LYS A 172 -44.33 -0.20 6.38
N TYR A 173 -43.91 -1.37 6.86
CA TYR A 173 -42.62 -1.98 6.51
C TYR A 173 -42.83 -3.42 6.06
N PHE A 174 -42.18 -3.80 4.97
CA PHE A 174 -42.19 -5.17 4.49
C PHE A 174 -40.77 -5.67 4.25
N LEU A 175 -40.48 -6.88 4.70
CA LEU A 175 -39.20 -7.54 4.46
C LEU A 175 -39.31 -8.45 3.26
N VAL A 176 -38.34 -8.34 2.35
CA VAL A 176 -38.23 -9.18 1.16
C VAL A 176 -37.02 -10.09 1.33
N PRO A 177 -37.25 -11.37 1.68
CA PRO A 177 -36.17 -12.35 1.80
C PRO A 177 -35.37 -12.48 0.52
N MET A 178 -34.08 -12.76 0.65
CA MET A 178 -33.15 -12.73 -0.47
C MET A 178 -32.42 -14.08 -0.62
N LYS A 179 -32.29 -14.57 -1.86
CA LYS A 179 -31.41 -15.69 -2.20
C LYS A 179 -30.22 -15.17 -2.99
N ARG A 180 -29.01 -15.51 -2.56
CA ARG A 180 -27.80 -15.21 -3.32
C ARG A 180 -27.56 -16.25 -4.40
N LEU A 181 -27.15 -15.80 -5.57
CA LEU A 181 -26.81 -16.65 -6.71
C LEU A 181 -25.30 -16.85 -6.80
N LEU A 182 -24.91 -18.04 -7.27
CA LEU A 182 -23.53 -18.35 -7.67
C LEU A 182 -23.34 -18.16 -9.18
N ASN A 183 -24.43 -18.26 -9.95
CA ASN A 183 -24.46 -17.97 -11.37
C ASN A 183 -25.77 -17.27 -11.74
N ASN A 184 -25.68 -16.13 -12.45
CA ASN A 184 -26.86 -15.37 -12.87
C ASN A 184 -27.72 -16.12 -13.91
N THR A 185 -27.13 -17.02 -14.71
CA THR A 185 -27.85 -17.81 -15.72
C THR A 185 -28.91 -18.73 -15.12
N GLU A 186 -28.82 -19.05 -13.82
CA GLU A 186 -29.88 -19.76 -13.08
C GLU A 186 -31.25 -19.06 -13.18
N LEU A 187 -31.26 -17.73 -13.35
CA LEU A 187 -32.50 -16.95 -13.51
C LEU A 187 -33.11 -17.07 -14.91
N LEU A 188 -32.34 -17.47 -15.91
CA LEU A 188 -32.79 -17.57 -17.30
C LEU A 188 -33.33 -18.96 -17.63
N VAL A 189 -32.79 -19.99 -16.98
CA VAL A 189 -33.12 -21.40 -17.23
C VAL A 189 -33.97 -22.00 -16.11
N GLY A 190 -33.86 -21.47 -14.89
CA GLY A 190 -34.56 -22.00 -13.72
C GLY A 190 -36.04 -21.67 -13.69
N SER A 191 -36.80 -22.44 -12.91
CA SER A 191 -38.19 -22.13 -12.62
C SER A 191 -38.27 -20.95 -11.63
N ASP A 192 -39.13 -19.96 -11.93
CA ASP A 192 -39.39 -18.79 -11.07
C ASP A 192 -40.23 -19.20 -9.84
N GLN A 193 -39.60 -19.93 -8.94
CA GLN A 193 -40.20 -20.49 -7.73
C GLN A 193 -39.56 -19.87 -6.48
N ARG A 194 -40.33 -19.85 -5.38
CA ARG A 194 -39.87 -19.26 -4.12
C ARG A 194 -38.65 -20.02 -3.58
N PRO A 195 -37.49 -19.36 -3.43
CA PRO A 195 -36.28 -20.01 -2.97
C PRO A 195 -36.19 -20.08 -1.44
N SER A 196 -35.27 -20.92 -0.95
CA SER A 196 -34.75 -20.78 0.42
C SER A 196 -33.92 -19.49 0.53
N THR A 197 -34.17 -18.72 1.59
CA THR A 197 -33.66 -17.34 1.74
C THR A 197 -33.04 -17.11 3.13
N PRO A 198 -31.87 -17.72 3.41
CA PRO A 198 -31.20 -17.58 4.71
C PRO A 198 -30.49 -16.22 4.89
N GLU A 199 -30.45 -15.40 3.84
CA GLU A 199 -29.67 -14.16 3.81
C GLU A 199 -30.43 -12.96 4.40
N GLU A 200 -29.68 -11.88 4.65
CA GLU A 200 -30.24 -10.60 5.09
C GLU A 200 -31.27 -10.07 4.05
N PRO A 201 -32.52 -9.78 4.47
CA PRO A 201 -33.58 -9.35 3.55
C PRO A 201 -33.41 -7.89 3.09
N GLN A 202 -34.11 -7.53 2.01
CA GLN A 202 -34.36 -6.14 1.65
C GLN A 202 -35.60 -5.61 2.39
N ILE A 203 -35.78 -4.28 2.43
CA ILE A 203 -36.86 -3.62 3.15
C ILE A 203 -37.63 -2.72 2.19
N ILE A 204 -38.96 -2.80 2.24
CA ILE A 204 -39.90 -1.91 1.55
C ILE A 204 -40.53 -0.99 2.58
N PHE A 205 -40.69 0.27 2.21
CA PHE A 205 -41.23 1.32 3.06
C PHE A 205 -42.51 1.88 2.43
N ARG A 206 -43.54 2.09 3.24
CA ARG A 206 -44.66 2.95 2.86
C ARG A 206 -44.19 4.40 2.82
N TYR A 207 -44.79 5.22 1.96
CA TYR A 207 -44.37 6.61 1.77
C TYR A 207 -44.38 7.45 3.07
N ASP A 208 -45.29 7.15 4.00
CA ASP A 208 -45.46 7.81 5.30
C ASP A 208 -44.66 7.15 6.45
N ALA A 209 -43.78 6.19 6.13
CA ALA A 209 -42.86 5.57 7.07
C ALA A 209 -41.83 6.59 7.59
N GLN A 210 -41.52 6.53 8.89
CA GLN A 210 -40.63 7.48 9.57
C GLN A 210 -39.23 6.93 9.84
N GLU A 211 -39.05 5.61 9.81
CA GLU A 211 -37.75 5.00 10.10
C GLU A 211 -36.77 5.28 8.95
N MET A 212 -35.56 5.72 9.31
CA MET A 212 -34.43 5.96 8.40
C MET A 212 -33.24 5.12 8.82
N TYR A 213 -32.38 4.72 7.88
CA TYR A 213 -31.16 3.98 8.19
C TYR A 213 -30.19 4.87 8.99
N ASN A 214 -29.48 4.29 9.96
CA ASN A 214 -28.49 5.04 10.74
C ASN A 214 -27.25 5.33 9.86
N GLU A 215 -27.03 6.60 9.53
CA GLU A 215 -25.91 7.01 8.66
C GLU A 215 -24.55 6.92 9.36
N ASN A 216 -24.50 6.81 10.69
CA ASN A 216 -23.25 6.59 11.43
C ASN A 216 -22.77 5.13 11.39
N MET A 217 -23.49 4.24 10.67
CA MET A 217 -23.09 2.85 10.50
C MET A 217 -22.33 2.62 9.20
N ARG A 218 -20.99 2.52 9.32
CA ARG A 218 -20.09 2.24 8.20
C ARG A 218 -20.31 0.88 7.54
N TYR A 219 -19.93 0.80 6.26
CA TYR A 219 -20.01 -0.46 5.53
C TYR A 219 -19.10 -1.51 6.17
N GLY A 220 -19.59 -2.76 6.27
CA GLY A 220 -18.88 -3.84 6.98
C GLY A 220 -19.15 -3.93 8.48
N ARG A 221 -19.90 -2.98 9.06
CA ARG A 221 -20.37 -2.99 10.45
C ARG A 221 -21.89 -3.17 10.55
N ARG A 222 -22.43 -4.18 9.86
CA ARG A 222 -23.84 -4.63 9.99
C ARG A 222 -24.87 -3.50 9.81
N SER A 223 -24.61 -2.57 8.89
CA SER A 223 -25.36 -1.31 8.78
C SER A 223 -26.85 -1.43 8.43
N LYS A 224 -27.31 -2.59 7.94
CA LYS A 224 -28.75 -2.90 7.76
C LYS A 224 -29.36 -3.62 8.96
N LEU A 225 -28.56 -4.36 9.73
CA LEU A 225 -29.03 -5.20 10.83
C LEU A 225 -29.66 -4.37 11.96
N GLU A 226 -29.13 -3.17 12.21
CA GLU A 226 -29.68 -2.23 13.19
C GLU A 226 -31.11 -1.81 12.81
N MET A 227 -31.35 -1.47 11.54
CA MET A 227 -32.70 -1.16 11.04
C MET A 227 -33.63 -2.37 11.18
N LEU A 228 -33.16 -3.57 10.81
CA LEU A 228 -33.95 -4.81 10.98
C LEU A 228 -34.32 -5.03 12.45
N TRP A 229 -33.38 -4.81 13.37
CA TRP A 229 -33.66 -4.86 14.80
C TRP A 229 -34.72 -3.84 15.18
N ARG A 230 -34.60 -2.56 14.82
CA ARG A 230 -35.61 -1.52 15.14
C ARG A 230 -37.03 -1.83 14.65
N LEU A 231 -37.14 -2.60 13.57
CA LEU A 231 -38.42 -3.07 13.03
C LEU A 231 -39.00 -4.28 13.79
N GLY A 232 -38.30 -4.85 14.75
CA GLY A 232 -38.74 -6.03 15.51
C GLY A 232 -38.33 -7.36 14.90
N VAL A 233 -37.33 -7.38 13.99
CA VAL A 233 -36.81 -8.63 13.44
C VAL A 233 -36.02 -9.38 14.51
N PRO A 234 -36.35 -10.66 14.80
CA PRO A 234 -35.59 -11.47 15.73
C PRO A 234 -34.13 -11.53 15.31
N THR A 235 -33.28 -10.84 16.05
CA THR A 235 -31.84 -10.78 15.83
C THR A 235 -31.17 -11.22 17.13
N PRO A 236 -30.16 -12.12 17.11
CA PRO A 236 -29.50 -12.53 18.34
C PRO A 236 -28.94 -11.32 19.09
N ARG A 237 -29.46 -11.01 20.29
CA ARG A 237 -29.08 -9.81 21.08
C ARG A 237 -27.57 -9.72 21.31
N ARG A 238 -26.92 -10.87 21.49
CA ARG A 238 -25.46 -10.99 21.63
C ARG A 238 -24.68 -10.44 20.43
N MET A 239 -25.29 -10.42 19.24
CA MET A 239 -24.66 -9.84 18.05
C MET A 239 -24.80 -8.32 18.00
N LEU A 240 -25.91 -7.74 18.45
CA LEU A 240 -26.12 -6.29 18.40
C LEU A 240 -25.38 -5.53 19.50
N ASN A 241 -25.35 -6.09 20.72
CA ASN A 241 -24.69 -5.47 21.88
C ASN A 241 -23.18 -5.72 21.95
N LYS A 242 -22.62 -6.60 21.11
CA LYS A 242 -21.17 -6.85 21.11
C LYS A 242 -20.51 -5.87 20.13
N PRO A 243 -19.79 -4.85 20.62
CA PRO A 243 -19.03 -3.97 19.74
C PRO A 243 -18.03 -4.81 18.94
N SER A 244 -17.72 -4.40 17.71
CA SER A 244 -16.81 -5.17 16.86
C SER A 244 -15.40 -5.16 17.44
N VAL A 245 -15.06 -4.09 18.18
CA VAL A 245 -13.84 -3.89 18.95
C VAL A 245 -14.16 -3.16 20.27
N PRO A 246 -13.40 -3.36 21.37
CA PRO A 246 -13.71 -2.84 22.70
C PRO A 246 -13.94 -1.32 22.82
N TRP A 247 -13.17 -0.52 22.08
CA TRP A 247 -13.23 0.96 22.08
C TRP A 247 -14.29 1.51 21.12
N GLU A 248 -15.01 0.65 20.41
CA GLU A 248 -16.07 1.09 19.53
C GLU A 248 -17.29 1.54 20.35
N ILE A 249 -17.62 2.84 20.29
CA ILE A 249 -18.77 3.42 21.00
C ILE A 249 -20.00 2.54 20.75
N GLN A 250 -20.61 2.08 21.85
CA GLN A 250 -21.84 1.31 21.80
C GLN A 250 -22.96 2.24 21.38
N ASP A 251 -23.69 1.85 20.33
CA ASP A 251 -24.99 2.43 20.06
C ASP A 251 -25.93 2.19 21.26
N VAL A 252 -27.03 2.95 21.32
CA VAL A 252 -28.07 2.86 22.36
C VAL A 252 -28.32 1.41 22.78
N SER A 253 -28.24 1.14 24.09
CA SER A 253 -28.34 -0.23 24.60
C SER A 253 -29.63 -0.92 24.13
N TYR A 254 -29.49 -2.03 23.41
CA TYR A 254 -30.58 -2.78 22.81
C TYR A 254 -31.30 -3.65 23.88
N LEU A 255 -31.84 -3.01 24.93
CA LEU A 255 -32.34 -3.66 26.16
C LEU A 255 -33.73 -4.30 25.99
N THR A 256 -34.65 -3.62 25.30
CA THR A 256 -36.04 -4.10 25.13
C THR A 256 -36.27 -4.57 23.70
N PRO A 257 -36.86 -5.75 23.47
CA PRO A 257 -37.18 -6.20 22.11
C PRO A 257 -38.23 -5.24 21.51
N PRO A 258 -37.95 -4.63 20.35
CA PRO A 258 -38.89 -3.70 19.74
C PRO A 258 -40.14 -4.43 19.24
N GLN A 259 -41.26 -3.72 19.21
CA GLN A 259 -42.51 -4.24 18.67
C GLN A 259 -42.33 -4.61 17.20
N LYS A 260 -42.96 -5.70 16.77
CA LYS A 260 -42.94 -6.14 15.37
C LYS A 260 -43.69 -5.14 14.49
N LYS A 261 -42.95 -4.37 13.69
CA LYS A 261 -43.46 -3.33 12.77
C LYS A 261 -43.56 -3.81 11.31
N TYR A 262 -43.25 -5.07 11.02
CA TYR A 262 -43.11 -5.57 9.65
C TYR A 262 -43.93 -6.83 9.32
N LYS A 263 -44.12 -7.07 8.02
CA LYS A 263 -44.52 -8.36 7.44
C LYS A 263 -43.48 -8.86 6.43
N THR A 264 -43.31 -10.17 6.31
CA THR A 264 -42.43 -10.78 5.31
C THR A 264 -43.21 -11.09 4.05
N VAL A 265 -42.70 -10.69 2.88
CA VAL A 265 -43.39 -10.80 1.59
C VAL A 265 -42.39 -11.15 0.48
N GLY A 266 -42.85 -11.88 -0.54
CA GLY A 266 -42.06 -12.11 -1.74
C GLY A 266 -40.73 -12.81 -1.51
N TRP A 267 -39.88 -12.66 -2.51
CA TRP A 267 -38.46 -12.97 -2.48
C TRP A 267 -37.76 -12.14 -3.55
N ILE A 268 -36.44 -12.02 -3.42
CA ILE A 268 -35.59 -11.38 -4.40
C ILE A 268 -34.28 -12.16 -4.56
N PHE A 269 -33.65 -12.05 -5.72
CA PHE A 269 -32.35 -12.65 -5.96
C PHE A 269 -31.26 -11.59 -5.79
N ARG A 270 -30.12 -11.99 -5.23
CA ARG A 270 -28.89 -11.21 -5.27
C ARG A 270 -27.98 -11.83 -6.30
N LEU A 271 -27.69 -11.06 -7.34
CA LEU A 271 -26.79 -11.45 -8.41
C LEU A 271 -25.39 -11.75 -7.88
N PHE A 272 -24.69 -12.59 -8.63
CA PHE A 272 -23.36 -13.07 -8.32
C PHE A 272 -22.36 -11.91 -8.14
N SER A 273 -21.44 -12.07 -7.19
CA SER A 273 -20.41 -11.08 -6.85
C SER A 273 -19.11 -11.24 -7.66
N GLY A 274 -19.02 -12.27 -8.49
CA GLY A 274 -17.82 -12.57 -9.29
C GLY A 274 -16.80 -13.45 -8.57
N GLN A 275 -17.04 -13.81 -7.30
CA GLN A 275 -16.11 -14.54 -6.42
C GLN A 275 -16.81 -15.74 -5.75
N ALA A 276 -16.85 -16.89 -6.43
CA ALA A 276 -17.61 -18.07 -5.97
C ALA A 276 -17.09 -18.64 -4.65
N SER A 277 -15.76 -18.74 -4.48
CA SER A 277 -15.11 -19.23 -3.26
C SER A 277 -15.47 -18.42 -2.01
N LEU A 278 -15.73 -17.12 -2.17
CA LEU A 278 -16.17 -16.27 -1.07
C LEU A 278 -17.65 -16.46 -0.77
N GLU A 279 -18.46 -16.97 -1.69
CA GLU A 279 -19.89 -17.15 -1.46
C GLU A 279 -20.25 -18.39 -0.64
N GLU A 280 -19.30 -19.30 -0.43
CA GLU A 280 -19.48 -20.54 0.34
C GLU A 280 -19.27 -20.36 1.85
N SER A 281 -18.44 -19.41 2.30
CA SER A 281 -18.09 -19.23 3.72
C SER A 281 -18.34 -17.80 4.23
N GLY A 282 -19.28 -17.65 5.16
CA GLY A 282 -19.59 -16.36 5.79
C GLY A 282 -18.40 -15.69 6.50
N MET A 283 -17.45 -16.48 7.03
CA MET A 283 -16.24 -15.96 7.67
C MET A 283 -15.28 -15.35 6.64
N LEU A 284 -15.01 -16.06 5.54
CA LEU A 284 -14.19 -15.54 4.44
C LEU A 284 -14.81 -14.26 3.86
N ARG A 285 -16.15 -14.20 3.73
CA ARG A 285 -16.84 -12.97 3.30
C ARG A 285 -16.57 -11.78 4.19
N ALA A 286 -16.62 -11.99 5.52
CA ALA A 286 -16.40 -10.91 6.47
C ALA A 286 -14.95 -10.42 6.41
N PHE A 287 -14.00 -11.34 6.28
CA PHE A 287 -12.58 -11.03 6.15
C PHE A 287 -12.27 -10.29 4.85
N SER A 288 -12.65 -10.83 3.69
CA SER A 288 -12.41 -10.19 2.38
C SER A 288 -13.07 -8.82 2.26
N ARG A 289 -14.17 -8.58 2.99
CA ARG A 289 -14.79 -7.25 3.05
C ARG A 289 -13.91 -6.23 3.76
N LEU A 290 -13.31 -6.59 4.89
CA LEU A 290 -12.41 -5.67 5.62
C LEU A 290 -11.20 -5.32 4.76
N LEU A 291 -10.61 -6.31 4.10
CA LEU A 291 -9.52 -6.09 3.16
C LEU A 291 -9.94 -5.18 2.00
N ALA A 292 -11.11 -5.43 1.40
CA ALA A 292 -11.60 -4.61 0.30
C ALA A 292 -11.90 -3.17 0.71
N ILE A 293 -12.39 -2.94 1.94
CA ILE A 293 -12.59 -1.59 2.49
C ILE A 293 -11.24 -0.88 2.61
N GLN A 294 -10.26 -1.53 3.23
CA GLN A 294 -8.94 -0.93 3.42
C GLN A 294 -8.27 -0.64 2.07
N ASP A 295 -8.25 -1.61 1.16
CA ASP A 295 -7.65 -1.48 -0.18
C ASP A 295 -8.30 -0.35 -0.99
N PHE A 296 -9.62 -0.24 -0.94
CA PHE A 296 -10.35 0.81 -1.64
C PHE A 296 -10.06 2.20 -1.07
N LEU A 297 -10.05 2.36 0.26
CA LEU A 297 -9.76 3.65 0.89
C LEU A 297 -8.29 4.05 0.72
N ASP A 298 -7.35 3.11 0.86
CA ASP A 298 -5.94 3.32 0.53
C ASP A 298 -5.76 3.72 -0.93
N GLY A 299 -6.52 3.11 -1.85
CA GLY A 299 -6.51 3.45 -3.27
C GLY A 299 -7.04 4.87 -3.56
N ILE A 300 -8.07 5.32 -2.84
CA ILE A 300 -8.53 6.71 -2.92
C ILE A 300 -7.43 7.66 -2.44
N ASP A 301 -6.87 7.40 -1.25
CA ASP A 301 -5.83 8.24 -0.66
C ASP A 301 -4.59 8.30 -1.57
N GLU A 302 -4.18 7.18 -2.16
CA GLU A 302 -3.11 7.12 -3.16
C GLU A 302 -3.44 7.95 -4.41
N ARG A 303 -4.62 7.78 -5.01
CA ARG A 303 -5.04 8.55 -6.20
C ARG A 303 -4.98 10.04 -5.90
N ILE A 304 -5.50 10.46 -4.75
CA ILE A 304 -5.49 11.87 -4.32
C ILE A 304 -4.06 12.36 -4.10
N ALA A 305 -3.20 11.57 -3.44
CA ALA A 305 -1.80 11.94 -3.23
C ALA A 305 -1.07 12.15 -4.57
N ARG A 306 -1.27 11.25 -5.54
CA ARG A 306 -0.63 11.35 -6.87
C ARG A 306 -1.20 12.48 -7.71
N VAL A 307 -2.53 12.57 -7.84
CA VAL A 307 -3.21 13.48 -8.77
C VAL A 307 -3.37 14.89 -8.17
N ASN A 308 -3.90 15.00 -6.96
CA ASN A 308 -4.22 16.28 -6.35
C ASN A 308 -3.00 16.89 -5.63
N GLN A 309 -2.23 16.07 -4.92
CA GLN A 309 -1.08 16.55 -4.13
C GLN A 309 0.27 16.45 -4.87
N LYS A 310 0.27 15.88 -6.08
CA LYS A 310 1.46 15.77 -6.95
C LYS A 310 2.62 15.01 -6.27
N PHE A 311 2.29 13.94 -5.54
CA PHE A 311 3.27 13.02 -5.02
C PHE A 311 4.14 12.47 -6.17
N ASN A 312 5.45 12.47 -5.98
CA ASN A 312 6.41 11.96 -6.96
C ASN A 312 7.63 11.39 -6.22
N PRO A 313 7.98 10.11 -6.43
CA PRO A 313 9.09 9.45 -5.71
C PRO A 313 10.45 10.08 -6.02
N ASN A 314 10.59 10.82 -7.12
CA ASN A 314 11.82 11.50 -7.50
C ASN A 314 11.95 12.92 -6.93
N ARG A 315 10.93 13.45 -6.24
CA ARG A 315 11.04 14.71 -5.49
C ARG A 315 11.85 14.51 -4.22
N LEU A 316 12.60 15.53 -3.82
CA LEU A 316 13.32 15.51 -2.54
C LEU A 316 12.30 15.42 -1.39
N SER A 317 12.54 14.48 -0.46
CA SER A 317 11.66 14.20 0.66
C SER A 317 12.10 14.89 1.95
N LEU A 318 13.41 15.01 2.17
CA LEU A 318 13.99 15.68 3.34
C LEU A 318 14.24 17.16 3.05
N TYR A 319 14.90 17.47 1.94
CA TYR A 319 15.22 18.84 1.58
C TYR A 319 14.07 19.53 0.83
N ASP A 320 13.69 20.73 1.27
CA ASP A 320 12.79 21.60 0.52
C ASP A 320 13.49 22.11 -0.75
N GLU A 321 13.05 21.64 -1.92
CA GLU A 321 13.66 21.98 -3.22
C GLU A 321 13.70 23.49 -3.49
N LYS A 322 12.69 24.24 -3.05
CA LYS A 322 12.63 25.70 -3.27
C LYS A 322 13.64 26.40 -2.38
N LYS A 323 13.71 26.04 -1.10
CA LYS A 323 14.70 26.59 -0.17
C LYS A 323 16.12 26.21 -0.58
N LEU A 324 16.35 24.98 -1.00
CA LEU A 324 17.65 24.49 -1.45
C LEU A 324 18.12 25.21 -2.72
N SER A 325 17.22 25.36 -3.70
CA SER A 325 17.49 26.14 -4.92
C SER A 325 17.78 27.61 -4.61
N ARG A 326 17.01 28.22 -3.69
CA ARG A 326 17.24 29.59 -3.25
C ARG A 326 18.60 29.75 -2.57
N ALA A 327 18.98 28.83 -1.68
CA ALA A 327 20.29 28.84 -1.04
C ALA A 327 21.42 28.75 -2.06
N ARG A 328 21.26 27.94 -3.11
CA ARG A 328 22.25 27.83 -4.21
C ARG A 328 22.40 29.13 -5.00
N LEU A 329 21.30 29.81 -5.31
CA LEU A 329 21.35 31.12 -5.96
C LEU A 329 22.01 32.18 -5.07
N ASP A 330 21.70 32.17 -3.77
CA ASP A 330 22.33 33.08 -2.81
C ASP A 330 23.85 32.83 -2.70
N TYR A 331 24.30 31.57 -2.75
CA TYR A 331 25.72 31.22 -2.85
C TYR A 331 26.35 31.77 -4.13
N TRP A 332 25.73 31.56 -5.30
CA TRP A 332 26.24 32.03 -6.59
C TRP A 332 26.26 33.55 -6.75
N THR A 333 25.40 34.25 -6.02
CA THR A 333 25.38 35.72 -5.98
C THR A 333 26.37 36.29 -4.96
N GLY A 334 27.09 35.44 -4.23
CA GLY A 334 28.16 35.85 -3.30
C GLY A 334 27.65 36.32 -1.94
N ARG A 335 26.47 35.88 -1.48
CA ARG A 335 25.97 36.20 -0.14
C ARG A 335 26.87 35.59 0.93
N GLN A 336 27.61 36.44 1.64
CA GLN A 336 28.67 36.03 2.57
C GLN A 336 28.26 34.97 3.60
N GLU A 337 27.06 35.06 4.17
CA GLU A 337 26.57 34.11 5.17
C GLU A 337 26.45 32.69 4.60
N VAL A 338 25.93 32.57 3.37
CA VAL A 338 25.76 31.28 2.69
C VAL A 338 27.10 30.76 2.19
N SER A 339 27.95 31.63 1.63
CA SER A 339 29.29 31.26 1.17
C SER A 339 30.12 30.61 2.28
N LYS A 340 30.15 31.20 3.48
CA LYS A 340 30.88 30.61 4.63
C LYS A 340 30.45 29.18 4.94
N ILE A 341 29.14 28.88 4.87
CA ILE A 341 28.60 27.55 5.14
C ILE A 341 28.97 26.57 4.01
N VAL A 342 28.83 27.01 2.77
CA VAL A 342 29.15 26.20 1.58
C VAL A 342 30.65 25.90 1.50
N ASP A 343 31.51 26.86 1.88
CA ASP A 343 32.95 26.68 1.91
C ASP A 343 33.37 25.59 2.90
N VAL A 344 32.78 25.57 4.12
CA VAL A 344 32.99 24.48 5.10
C VAL A 344 32.59 23.11 4.51
N MET A 345 31.46 23.05 3.81
CA MET A 345 31.02 21.82 3.15
C MET A 345 31.96 21.40 2.00
N ILE A 346 32.48 22.35 1.22
CA ILE A 346 33.44 22.10 0.14
C ILE A 346 34.78 21.60 0.71
N ASP A 347 35.27 22.19 1.79
CA ASP A 347 36.48 21.76 2.48
C ASP A 347 36.33 20.32 2.97
N ARG A 348 35.19 20.01 3.60
CA ARG A 348 34.87 18.64 4.00
C ARG A 348 34.80 17.68 2.81
N ALA A 349 34.20 18.10 1.69
CA ALA A 349 34.16 17.32 0.47
C ALA A 349 35.57 17.05 -0.10
N ASN A 350 36.48 18.03 0.00
CA ASN A 350 37.87 17.87 -0.41
C ASN A 350 38.62 16.86 0.48
N GLU A 351 38.42 16.91 1.80
CA GLU A 351 38.98 15.93 2.75
C GLU A 351 38.51 14.51 2.43
N ILE A 352 37.20 14.34 2.17
CA ILE A 352 36.61 13.04 1.80
C ILE A 352 37.26 12.53 0.51
N VAL A 353 37.33 13.36 -0.53
CA VAL A 353 37.96 12.98 -1.81
C VAL A 353 39.43 12.62 -1.62
N SER A 354 40.18 13.34 -0.78
CA SER A 354 41.58 13.01 -0.48
C SER A 354 41.67 11.68 0.25
N SER A 355 40.94 11.49 1.34
CA SER A 355 41.00 10.28 2.18
C SER A 355 40.61 9.01 1.43
N ILE A 356 39.65 9.11 0.52
CA ILE A 356 39.21 8.01 -0.34
C ILE A 356 40.19 7.83 -1.49
N GLY A 357 40.63 8.92 -2.12
CA GLY A 357 41.63 8.91 -3.19
C GLY A 357 43.01 8.41 -2.75
N ASP A 358 43.35 8.48 -1.46
CA ASP A 358 44.57 7.90 -0.89
C ASP A 358 44.49 6.38 -0.83
N ARG A 359 43.33 5.83 -0.49
CA ARG A 359 43.10 4.39 -0.30
C ARG A 359 42.62 3.66 -1.56
N TYR A 360 41.96 4.38 -2.46
CA TYR A 360 41.33 3.81 -3.64
C TYR A 360 41.72 4.58 -4.91
N LYS A 361 42.04 3.86 -5.98
CA LYS A 361 42.22 4.39 -7.34
C LYS A 361 40.98 4.09 -8.19
N LEU A 362 40.76 4.86 -9.26
CA LEU A 362 39.76 4.49 -10.25
C LEU A 362 40.31 3.32 -11.08
N ASN A 363 39.53 2.26 -11.25
CA ASN A 363 39.90 1.16 -12.13
C ASN A 363 39.74 1.61 -13.60
N ASP A 364 40.86 1.64 -14.34
CA ASP A 364 40.92 2.06 -15.74
C ASP A 364 40.77 0.88 -16.74
N ALA A 365 40.52 -0.34 -16.26
CA ALA A 365 40.49 -1.56 -17.08
C ALA A 365 39.17 -1.82 -17.85
N LEU A 366 38.12 -1.01 -17.67
CA LEU A 366 36.83 -1.18 -18.36
C LEU A 366 36.77 -0.41 -19.69
N PRO A 367 36.20 -0.98 -20.78
CA PRO A 367 36.03 -0.26 -22.03
C PRO A 367 35.08 0.92 -21.85
N VAL A 368 35.54 2.08 -22.32
CA VAL A 368 34.87 3.37 -22.22
C VAL A 368 33.62 3.35 -23.11
N ASP A 369 32.43 3.21 -22.53
CA ASP A 369 31.22 3.59 -23.24
C ASP A 369 31.17 5.12 -23.28
N SER A 370 31.35 5.69 -24.47
CA SER A 370 31.57 7.11 -24.73
C SER A 370 30.49 8.07 -24.17
N ASN A 371 29.34 7.53 -23.76
CA ASN A 371 28.26 8.30 -23.16
C ASN A 371 28.20 8.25 -21.63
N ASN A 372 28.81 7.26 -20.96
CA ASN A 372 28.83 7.12 -19.50
C ASN A 372 30.16 6.49 -19.02
N LEU A 373 31.07 7.32 -18.51
CA LEU A 373 32.33 6.87 -17.88
C LEU A 373 32.03 6.17 -16.54
N ILE A 374 31.65 4.89 -16.58
CA ILE A 374 31.49 4.04 -15.38
C ILE A 374 32.89 3.64 -14.91
N LYS A 375 33.28 4.06 -13.71
CA LYS A 375 34.56 3.70 -13.08
C LYS A 375 34.34 3.24 -11.64
N PHE A 376 34.75 2.02 -11.30
CA PHE A 376 34.70 1.48 -9.94
C PHE A 376 35.96 1.88 -9.15
N LEU A 377 35.85 1.90 -7.82
CA LEU A 377 36.99 2.11 -6.93
C LEU A 377 37.70 0.78 -6.66
N GLU A 378 39.03 0.79 -6.78
CA GLU A 378 39.91 -0.34 -6.50
C GLU A 378 40.95 0.06 -5.47
N LEU A 379 41.32 -0.84 -4.55
CA LEU A 379 42.35 -0.53 -3.55
C LEU A 379 43.68 -0.19 -4.23
N LYS A 380 44.41 0.77 -3.68
CA LYS A 380 45.82 0.90 -4.02
C LYS A 380 46.56 -0.24 -3.30
N GLU A 381 47.21 -1.12 -4.04
CA GLU A 381 48.11 -2.12 -3.46
C GLU A 381 49.17 -1.40 -2.61
N ASP A 382 49.28 -1.79 -1.34
CA ASP A 382 50.35 -1.32 -0.46
C ASP A 382 51.68 -1.75 -1.07
N ARG A 383 52.56 -0.79 -1.37
CA ARG A 383 53.94 -1.11 -1.73
C ARG A 383 54.65 -1.67 -0.49
N ASP A 384 55.11 -2.91 -0.61
CA ASP A 384 56.15 -3.60 0.15
C ASP A 384 56.62 -2.92 1.46
N PHE A 385 56.24 -3.53 2.58
CA PHE A 385 57.18 -3.68 3.69
C PHE A 385 57.55 -5.16 3.75
N GLY A 386 58.79 -5.44 3.35
CA GLY A 386 59.34 -6.78 3.30
C GLY A 386 59.49 -7.41 4.67
N ASP A 387 59.44 -8.73 4.69
CA ASP A 387 60.29 -9.55 5.55
C ASP A 387 60.61 -10.86 4.83
N ASP A 388 61.91 -11.14 4.77
CA ASP A 388 62.53 -12.41 4.39
C ASP A 388 61.89 -13.59 5.14
N VAL A 389 61.76 -14.75 4.48
CA VAL A 389 62.42 -16.02 4.86
C VAL A 389 61.86 -17.21 4.07
N SER A 390 62.81 -17.99 3.54
CA SER A 390 62.80 -19.42 3.19
C SER A 390 62.34 -19.90 1.80
N LYS A 391 63.37 -20.15 1.00
CA LYS A 391 63.52 -21.08 -0.14
C LYS A 391 62.88 -22.46 0.05
N SER A 392 62.35 -23.01 -1.05
CA SER A 392 62.69 -24.34 -1.62
C SER A 392 61.82 -24.58 -2.87
N SER A 393 62.34 -24.42 -4.09
CA SER A 393 62.92 -25.46 -4.96
C SER A 393 61.91 -26.33 -5.71
N GLU A 394 61.86 -26.19 -7.04
CA GLU A 394 62.02 -27.25 -8.07
C GLU A 394 61.57 -26.69 -9.44
N LYS A 395 62.55 -26.36 -10.31
CA LYS A 395 63.02 -27.12 -11.48
C LYS A 395 62.20 -26.85 -12.77
N ASP A 396 62.75 -25.96 -13.57
CA ASP A 396 62.58 -25.93 -15.03
C ASP A 396 63.12 -27.22 -15.67
N THR A 397 62.48 -27.68 -16.76
CA THR A 397 63.14 -27.89 -18.06
C THR A 397 62.12 -28.19 -19.18
N SER A 398 62.02 -27.24 -20.11
CA SER A 398 61.99 -27.35 -21.58
C SER A 398 61.72 -28.68 -22.30
N SER A 399 60.91 -28.66 -23.37
CA SER A 399 61.38 -28.80 -24.78
C SER A 399 60.24 -28.95 -25.82
N THR A 400 60.22 -28.08 -26.85
CA THR A 400 60.02 -28.27 -28.33
C THR A 400 59.30 -29.54 -28.83
N SER A 401 58.42 -29.56 -29.85
CA SER A 401 58.53 -29.11 -31.28
C SER A 401 57.21 -29.48 -32.03
N ILE A 402 56.55 -28.61 -32.82
CA ILE A 402 56.61 -28.38 -34.30
C ILE A 402 55.73 -29.32 -35.19
N ASP A 403 55.02 -28.67 -36.14
CA ASP A 403 54.31 -29.11 -37.38
C ASP A 403 52.97 -29.88 -37.27
N GLY A 404 51.91 -29.58 -38.05
CA GLY A 404 51.77 -28.70 -39.21
C GLY A 404 50.31 -28.60 -39.75
N HIS A 405 50.13 -27.60 -40.62
CA HIS A 405 49.06 -27.23 -41.57
C HIS A 405 47.71 -28.00 -41.65
N GLU A 406 46.57 -27.27 -41.61
CA GLU A 406 45.76 -26.98 -42.81
C GLU A 406 44.63 -25.92 -42.61
N THR A 407 44.19 -25.37 -43.74
CA THR A 407 43.52 -24.09 -44.05
C THR A 407 42.01 -23.94 -43.78
N VAL A 408 41.66 -22.80 -43.17
CA VAL A 408 40.61 -21.78 -43.47
C VAL A 408 39.12 -22.18 -43.60
N LYS A 409 38.29 -21.63 -42.68
CA LYS A 409 36.96 -21.05 -42.98
C LYS A 409 36.68 -19.82 -42.08
N LEU A 410 36.06 -18.81 -42.70
CA LEU A 410 35.83 -17.45 -42.20
C LEU A 410 34.88 -17.33 -40.98
N SER A 411 35.17 -16.29 -40.18
CA SER A 411 34.51 -15.67 -39.01
C SER A 411 32.99 -15.40 -39.17
N PRO A 412 32.18 -15.09 -38.11
CA PRO A 412 32.52 -14.12 -37.05
C PRO A 412 32.00 -14.42 -35.63
N THR A 413 32.67 -13.88 -34.62
CA THR A 413 32.00 -13.12 -33.53
C THR A 413 33.08 -12.41 -32.71
N ASN A 414 32.94 -11.10 -32.62
CA ASN A 414 33.71 -10.25 -31.72
C ASN A 414 33.54 -10.77 -30.28
N ILE A 415 34.55 -11.45 -29.77
CA ILE A 415 34.71 -11.61 -28.33
C ILE A 415 35.25 -10.25 -27.86
N ASP A 416 34.36 -9.41 -27.35
CA ASP A 416 34.76 -8.26 -26.52
C ASP A 416 35.68 -8.81 -25.43
N PRO A 417 36.91 -8.31 -25.25
CA PRO A 417 37.77 -8.75 -24.16
C PRO A 417 37.04 -8.48 -22.83
N GLN A 418 36.74 -9.54 -22.08
CA GLN A 418 36.30 -9.42 -20.69
C GLN A 418 37.50 -8.96 -19.85
N PRO A 419 37.41 -7.83 -19.14
CA PRO A 419 38.48 -7.40 -18.25
C PRO A 419 38.60 -8.38 -17.07
N GLU A 420 39.84 -8.77 -16.75
CA GLU A 420 40.14 -9.58 -15.57
C GLU A 420 39.51 -8.94 -14.32
N GLY A 421 38.84 -9.75 -13.50
CA GLY A 421 38.15 -9.23 -12.31
C GLY A 421 36.70 -8.77 -12.54
N PHE A 422 36.10 -8.95 -13.73
CA PHE A 422 34.72 -8.58 -14.02
C PHE A 422 33.97 -9.61 -14.89
N HIS A 423 32.69 -9.83 -14.63
CA HIS A 423 31.80 -10.62 -15.51
C HIS A 423 30.62 -9.76 -16.02
N LYS A 424 30.10 -10.06 -17.21
CA LYS A 424 28.86 -9.44 -17.70
C LYS A 424 27.67 -10.22 -17.13
N ASN A 425 26.70 -9.54 -16.52
CA ASN A 425 25.43 -10.17 -16.17
C ASN A 425 24.53 -10.37 -17.41
N GLU A 426 23.39 -11.02 -17.23
CA GLU A 426 22.37 -11.27 -18.27
C GLU A 426 21.84 -9.99 -18.96
N PHE A 427 22.10 -8.80 -18.40
CA PHE A 427 21.76 -7.49 -18.96
C PHE A 427 22.95 -6.75 -19.56
N GLY A 428 24.12 -7.40 -19.68
CA GLY A 428 25.33 -6.83 -20.28
C GLY A 428 26.13 -5.88 -19.39
N GLN A 429 25.82 -5.80 -18.09
CA GLN A 429 26.52 -4.94 -17.13
C GLN A 429 27.75 -5.64 -16.53
N TYR A 430 28.85 -4.91 -16.36
CA TYR A 430 30.06 -5.44 -15.72
C TYR A 430 29.92 -5.46 -14.19
N ILE A 431 30.04 -6.65 -13.59
CA ILE A 431 30.05 -6.90 -12.14
C ILE A 431 31.46 -7.33 -11.73
N SER A 432 32.03 -6.69 -10.72
CA SER A 432 33.35 -7.04 -10.17
C SER A 432 33.33 -8.43 -9.49
N THR A 433 34.23 -9.31 -9.91
CA THR A 433 34.42 -10.68 -9.39
C THR A 433 35.36 -10.73 -8.18
N THR A 434 36.14 -9.67 -7.92
CA THR A 434 37.00 -9.55 -6.74
C THR A 434 36.27 -8.82 -5.61
N PRO A 435 36.20 -9.37 -4.38
CA PRO A 435 35.63 -8.66 -3.24
C PRO A 435 36.51 -7.46 -2.89
N THR A 436 36.05 -6.24 -3.16
CA THR A 436 36.66 -5.04 -2.59
C THR A 436 36.42 -5.09 -1.08
N THR A 437 37.47 -5.02 -0.27
CA THR A 437 37.26 -5.01 1.19
C THR A 437 36.42 -3.79 1.56
N PRO A 438 35.33 -3.98 2.32
CA PRO A 438 34.49 -2.88 2.73
C PRO A 438 35.35 -1.90 3.54
N PRO A 439 35.19 -0.60 3.29
CA PRO A 439 35.97 0.42 3.95
C PRO A 439 35.65 0.38 5.45
N ASN A 440 36.61 0.82 6.27
CA ASN A 440 36.49 0.79 7.73
C ASN A 440 35.58 1.91 8.28
N PHE A 441 34.49 2.25 7.59
CA PHE A 441 33.51 3.25 7.99
C PHE A 441 32.10 2.66 8.08
N SER A 442 31.28 3.20 8.99
CA SER A 442 29.88 2.81 9.21
C SER A 442 28.99 3.15 8.01
N THR A 443 27.81 2.53 7.93
CA THR A 443 26.79 2.85 6.91
C THR A 443 26.37 4.31 6.99
N ALA A 444 26.19 4.84 8.20
CA ALA A 444 25.91 6.25 8.42
C ALA A 444 27.00 7.17 7.84
N SER A 445 28.28 6.84 8.05
CA SER A 445 29.40 7.63 7.51
C SER A 445 29.46 7.56 5.97
N LEU A 446 29.15 6.40 5.37
CA LEU A 446 29.04 6.28 3.91
C LEU A 446 27.94 7.22 3.37
N PHE A 447 26.77 7.19 3.98
CA PHE A 447 25.62 7.99 3.59
C PHE A 447 25.91 9.49 3.73
N GLU A 448 26.56 9.89 4.83
CA GLU A 448 27.02 11.26 5.06
C GLU A 448 28.04 11.71 4.01
N ASN A 449 29.02 10.86 3.68
CA ASN A 449 30.03 11.17 2.67
C ASN A 449 29.41 11.36 1.28
N VAL A 450 28.52 10.45 0.86
CA VAL A 450 27.79 10.57 -0.41
C VAL A 450 26.95 11.86 -0.45
N THR A 451 26.26 12.17 0.66
CA THR A 451 25.42 13.37 0.77
C THR A 451 26.26 14.63 0.67
N THR A 452 27.37 14.70 1.42
CA THR A 452 28.30 15.85 1.44
C THR A 452 28.86 16.12 0.05
N LEU A 453 29.36 15.08 -0.63
CA LEU A 453 29.89 15.21 -2.00
C LEU A 453 28.79 15.65 -2.99
N THR A 454 27.57 15.13 -2.84
CA THR A 454 26.45 15.49 -3.70
C THR A 454 26.02 16.95 -3.52
N LEU A 455 25.94 17.43 -2.28
CA LEU A 455 25.63 18.82 -1.99
C LEU A 455 26.78 19.75 -2.42
N ALA A 456 28.04 19.37 -2.19
CA ALA A 456 29.19 20.11 -2.70
C ALA A 456 29.14 20.26 -4.24
N HIS A 457 28.78 19.20 -4.97
CA HIS A 457 28.51 19.29 -6.40
C HIS A 457 27.33 20.23 -6.71
N TYR A 458 26.22 20.09 -6.00
CA TYR A 458 25.02 20.91 -6.21
C TYR A 458 25.32 22.41 -6.08
N PHE A 459 26.08 22.83 -5.07
CA PHE A 459 26.42 24.24 -4.88
C PHE A 459 27.56 24.72 -5.78
N SER A 460 28.67 23.98 -5.87
CA SER A 460 29.86 24.43 -6.62
C SER A 460 29.76 24.22 -8.13
N GLY A 461 28.91 23.29 -8.60
CA GLY A 461 28.91 22.82 -9.98
C GLY A 461 30.10 21.92 -10.35
N ASN A 462 31.02 21.64 -9.41
CA ASN A 462 32.19 20.83 -9.68
C ASN A 462 31.81 19.36 -9.85
N VAL A 463 31.96 18.84 -11.07
CA VAL A 463 31.61 17.45 -11.44
C VAL A 463 32.49 16.41 -10.74
N ARG A 464 33.66 16.81 -10.21
CA ARG A 464 34.53 15.92 -9.44
C ARG A 464 33.77 15.30 -8.26
N TYR A 465 33.02 16.11 -7.51
CA TYR A 465 32.33 15.61 -6.32
C TYR A 465 31.19 14.65 -6.66
N SER A 466 30.40 14.90 -7.70
CA SER A 466 29.32 13.98 -8.09
C SER A 466 29.85 12.67 -8.64
N ARG A 467 30.99 12.68 -9.35
CA ARG A 467 31.68 11.46 -9.80
C ARG A 467 32.13 10.61 -8.60
N TRP A 468 32.76 11.23 -7.61
CA TRP A 468 33.17 10.51 -6.39
C TRP A 468 31.96 9.97 -5.63
N ALA A 469 30.90 10.76 -5.44
CA ALA A 469 29.67 10.31 -4.79
C ALA A 469 29.06 9.09 -5.50
N ALA A 470 28.93 9.15 -6.83
CA ALA A 470 28.41 8.03 -7.62
C ALA A 470 29.33 6.80 -7.56
N ASN A 471 30.64 6.98 -7.52
CA ASN A 471 31.60 5.88 -7.41
C ASN A 471 31.54 5.21 -6.03
N LEU A 472 31.26 5.94 -4.94
CA LEU A 472 31.01 5.34 -3.63
C LEU A 472 29.77 4.47 -3.65
N ILE A 473 28.68 4.96 -4.24
CA ILE A 473 27.45 4.19 -4.42
C ILE A 473 27.74 2.91 -5.24
N ARG A 474 28.40 3.05 -6.39
CA ARG A 474 28.76 1.91 -7.25
C ARG A 474 29.57 0.87 -6.50
N SER A 475 30.60 1.31 -5.79
CA SER A 475 31.59 0.40 -5.21
C SER A 475 31.09 -0.28 -3.94
N PHE A 476 30.25 0.39 -3.15
CA PHE A 476 29.86 -0.12 -1.82
C PHE A 476 28.40 -0.50 -1.69
N ILE A 477 27.53 -0.07 -2.61
CA ILE A 477 26.09 -0.41 -2.59
C ILE A 477 25.75 -1.32 -3.77
N LEU A 478 26.16 -0.94 -4.99
CA LEU A 478 25.70 -1.60 -6.23
C LEU A 478 26.62 -2.72 -6.76
N SER A 479 27.88 -2.81 -6.35
CA SER A 479 28.88 -3.78 -6.85
C SER A 479 28.60 -5.25 -6.45
N SER A 480 27.37 -5.55 -6.08
CA SER A 480 27.00 -6.71 -5.30
C SER A 480 26.76 -7.97 -6.15
N TYR A 481 26.85 -9.16 -5.53
CA TYR A 481 26.91 -10.44 -6.25
C TYR A 481 25.64 -10.67 -7.11
N GLY A 482 25.83 -11.15 -8.34
CA GLY A 482 24.77 -11.81 -9.10
C GLY A 482 24.55 -13.22 -8.55
N ILE A 483 23.29 -13.62 -8.38
CA ILE A 483 22.93 -14.98 -7.96
C ILE A 483 23.28 -15.94 -9.10
N CYS A 484 24.16 -16.91 -8.89
CA CYS A 484 24.45 -17.96 -9.88
C CYS A 484 23.44 -19.11 -9.70
N GLU A 485 23.05 -19.83 -10.76
CA GLU A 485 22.06 -20.94 -10.69
C GLU A 485 22.44 -22.07 -9.71
N GLN A 486 23.70 -22.12 -9.25
CA GLN A 486 24.21 -23.09 -8.27
C GLN A 486 24.27 -22.55 -6.84
N ASP A 487 24.05 -21.25 -6.63
CA ASP A 487 23.61 -20.75 -5.33
C ASP A 487 22.14 -21.14 -5.22
N GLU A 488 21.89 -22.43 -4.95
CA GLU A 488 20.74 -22.78 -4.13
C GLU A 488 20.94 -22.01 -2.83
N LEU A 489 20.48 -20.75 -2.83
CA LEU A 489 19.73 -20.21 -1.73
C LEU A 489 18.89 -21.40 -1.30
N THR A 490 19.32 -21.99 -0.18
CA THR A 490 18.39 -22.23 0.88
C THR A 490 17.56 -20.95 0.93
N ILE A 491 16.47 -20.94 0.14
CA ILE A 491 15.13 -20.79 0.66
C ILE A 491 15.32 -21.37 2.04
N THR A 492 15.63 -20.50 3.01
CA THR A 492 15.31 -20.78 4.38
C THR A 492 13.89 -21.20 4.18
N SER A 493 13.70 -22.51 4.24
CA SER A 493 12.40 -23.08 4.35
C SER A 493 12.00 -22.46 5.67
N TYR A 494 11.43 -21.25 5.57
CA TYR A 494 10.40 -20.76 6.43
C TYR A 494 9.53 -22.00 6.48
N LYS A 495 9.78 -22.82 7.51
CA LYS A 495 8.90 -23.91 7.85
C LYS A 495 7.56 -23.23 7.74
N ASN A 496 6.68 -23.78 6.93
CA ASN A 496 5.32 -23.30 6.69
C ASN A 496 4.47 -23.22 7.99
N ASN A 497 5.10 -23.16 9.16
CA ASN A 497 4.62 -22.93 10.50
C ASN A 497 4.93 -21.53 11.06
N SER A 498 5.77 -20.69 10.44
CA SER A 498 5.82 -19.27 10.79
C SER A 498 4.90 -18.48 9.86
N ASP A 499 3.62 -18.46 10.21
CA ASP A 499 2.66 -17.41 9.85
C ASP A 499 3.38 -16.07 9.78
N SER A 500 3.71 -15.61 8.58
CA SER A 500 4.52 -14.41 8.37
C SER A 500 3.96 -13.22 9.15
N THR A 501 4.86 -12.57 9.87
CA THR A 501 4.72 -11.46 10.82
C THR A 501 4.17 -10.17 10.21
N ASN A 502 3.61 -10.20 9.00
CA ASN A 502 2.94 -9.08 8.30
C ASN A 502 1.56 -8.73 8.91
N ASN A 503 1.48 -8.75 10.24
CA ASN A 503 0.28 -8.60 11.05
C ASN A 503 0.24 -7.23 11.75
N GLU A 504 0.84 -6.18 11.21
CA GLU A 504 0.74 -4.82 11.77
C GLU A 504 -0.13 -3.89 10.90
N GLY A 505 -0.75 -4.40 9.84
CA GLY A 505 -1.46 -3.59 8.86
C GLY A 505 -0.54 -2.92 7.83
N TYR A 506 0.74 -3.27 7.83
CA TYR A 506 1.68 -3.07 6.72
C TYR A 506 1.49 -4.11 5.61
N GLY A 507 0.23 -4.50 5.33
CA GLY A 507 -0.08 -5.43 4.25
C GLY A 507 0.32 -4.82 2.90
N PHE A 508 1.25 -5.46 2.22
CA PHE A 508 1.74 -5.07 0.90
C PHE A 508 0.88 -5.67 -0.21
N PRO A 509 0.27 -4.86 -1.08
CA PRO A 509 -0.03 -5.30 -2.42
C PRO A 509 1.25 -5.16 -3.25
N HIS A 510 1.81 -6.30 -3.69
CA HIS A 510 2.84 -6.40 -4.75
C HIS A 510 4.34 -6.29 -4.37
N LEU A 511 4.84 -7.24 -3.57
CA LEU A 511 6.24 -7.68 -3.69
C LEU A 511 6.29 -9.13 -4.21
N ASN A 512 5.77 -9.35 -5.42
CA ASN A 512 6.05 -10.57 -6.21
C ASN A 512 7.17 -10.33 -7.24
N LYS A 513 8.14 -9.45 -6.93
CA LYS A 513 9.36 -9.34 -7.73
C LYS A 513 10.46 -10.11 -7.02
N ILE A 514 10.70 -11.31 -7.53
CA ILE A 514 11.82 -12.18 -7.18
C ILE A 514 13.13 -11.37 -7.31
N PRO A 515 13.99 -11.32 -6.29
CA PRO A 515 15.27 -10.62 -6.38
C PRO A 515 16.21 -11.33 -7.36
N ARG A 516 16.98 -10.55 -8.14
CA ARG A 516 18.14 -11.06 -8.91
C ARG A 516 19.49 -10.51 -8.44
N ILE A 517 19.50 -9.60 -7.46
CA ILE A 517 20.72 -8.94 -6.96
C ILE A 517 20.61 -8.75 -5.45
N VAL A 518 21.65 -9.14 -4.71
CA VAL A 518 21.78 -8.98 -3.25
C VAL A 518 22.97 -8.08 -2.94
N PRO A 519 22.83 -7.00 -2.13
CA PRO A 519 23.90 -6.05 -1.78
C PRO A 519 25.12 -6.68 -1.07
N LYS A 520 26.32 -6.13 -1.27
CA LYS A 520 27.58 -6.57 -0.62
C LYS A 520 27.82 -5.75 0.64
N PHE A 521 27.36 -6.22 1.80
CA PHE A 521 27.70 -5.63 3.09
C PHE A 521 28.17 -6.68 4.11
N LYS A 522 29.03 -6.27 5.05
CA LYS A 522 29.66 -7.16 6.04
C LYS A 522 28.62 -7.97 6.82
N ARG A 523 28.85 -9.28 6.92
CA ARG A 523 28.07 -10.21 7.76
C ARG A 523 28.49 -10.04 9.22
N LYS A 524 27.56 -10.28 10.14
CA LYS A 524 27.82 -10.31 11.59
C LYS A 524 28.89 -11.34 12.00
N HIS A 525 29.17 -12.33 11.15
CA HIS A 525 30.03 -13.48 11.46
C HIS A 525 31.54 -13.29 11.29
N ASP A 526 32.02 -12.17 10.79
CA ASP A 526 33.48 -11.98 10.63
C ASP A 526 34.20 -11.59 11.95
N ILE A 527 33.46 -11.52 13.08
CA ILE A 527 34.02 -11.20 14.40
C ILE A 527 33.97 -12.39 15.38
N GLU A 528 33.04 -13.34 15.22
CA GLU A 528 32.96 -14.52 16.10
C GLU A 528 32.63 -15.80 15.32
N LEU A 529 33.67 -16.62 15.10
CA LEU A 529 33.54 -18.03 14.76
C LEU A 529 32.95 -18.75 15.98
N ASN A 530 31.67 -19.11 15.95
CA ASN A 530 31.07 -20.32 16.57
C ASN A 530 29.54 -20.30 16.75
N ASP A 531 28.74 -19.78 15.80
CA ASP A 531 27.30 -20.10 15.87
C ASP A 531 26.62 -20.23 14.50
N HIS A 532 25.79 -21.26 14.36
CA HIS A 532 25.09 -21.62 13.11
C HIS A 532 23.69 -20.98 13.05
N SER A 533 23.57 -19.67 13.29
CA SER A 533 22.27 -18.98 13.26
C SER A 533 22.25 -17.77 12.31
N ASN A 534 21.35 -17.84 11.32
CA ASN A 534 20.87 -16.79 10.40
C ASN A 534 21.83 -15.63 10.05
N SER A 535 22.58 -15.79 8.95
CA SER A 535 23.36 -14.70 8.35
C SER A 535 22.45 -13.57 7.86
N SER A 536 22.46 -12.42 8.55
CA SER A 536 21.81 -11.20 8.03
C SER A 536 22.45 -10.80 6.69
N ILE A 537 21.61 -10.54 5.70
CA ILE A 537 21.99 -10.12 4.34
C ILE A 537 22.52 -8.66 4.33
N PHE A 538 22.31 -7.91 5.42
CA PHE A 538 22.54 -6.47 5.52
C PHE A 538 23.67 -6.10 6.51
N PRO A 539 24.29 -4.90 6.38
CA PRO A 539 25.24 -4.43 7.37
C PRO A 539 24.56 -4.27 8.74
N TYR A 540 25.31 -4.57 9.80
CA TYR A 540 24.77 -4.66 11.16
C TYR A 540 24.26 -3.32 11.72
N ASP A 541 24.75 -2.18 11.22
CA ASP A 541 24.38 -0.83 11.68
C ASP A 541 23.30 -0.16 10.82
N LEU A 542 22.77 -0.87 9.82
CA LEU A 542 21.72 -0.35 8.93
C LEU A 542 20.43 -0.03 9.69
N ILE A 543 20.12 -0.84 10.71
CA ILE A 543 18.97 -0.60 11.57
C ILE A 543 19.12 0.69 12.38
N ASP A 544 20.33 1.22 12.58
CA ASP A 544 20.53 2.47 13.33
C ASP A 544 20.77 3.68 12.41
N THR A 545 20.75 3.48 11.09
CA THR A 545 21.16 4.50 10.12
C THR A 545 19.97 5.25 9.50
N ASP A 546 19.96 6.58 9.54
CA ASP A 546 18.95 7.38 8.81
C ASP A 546 19.24 7.42 7.29
N PRO A 547 18.34 6.92 6.42
CA PRO A 547 18.51 6.99 4.96
C PRO A 547 18.09 8.32 4.35
N SER A 548 17.33 9.16 5.05
CA SER A 548 16.54 10.24 4.45
C SER A 548 17.39 11.21 3.61
N HIS A 549 18.53 11.65 4.15
CA HIS A 549 19.45 12.57 3.46
C HIS A 549 20.18 11.92 2.29
N PHE A 550 20.50 10.63 2.42
CA PHE A 550 21.18 9.84 1.39
C PHE A 550 20.26 9.58 0.19
N LEU A 551 18.99 9.26 0.42
CA LEU A 551 18.01 9.04 -0.64
C LEU A 551 17.76 10.32 -1.45
N ASP A 552 17.75 11.49 -0.80
CA ASP A 552 17.71 12.77 -1.49
C ASP A 552 19.00 13.05 -2.29
N ALA A 553 20.17 12.67 -1.77
CA ALA A 553 21.42 12.73 -2.52
C ALA A 553 21.36 11.84 -3.78
N CYS A 554 20.83 10.62 -3.68
CA CYS A 554 20.61 9.73 -4.83
C CYS A 554 19.69 10.36 -5.89
N ARG A 555 18.59 11.00 -5.47
CA ARG A 555 17.69 11.74 -6.38
C ARG A 555 18.42 12.88 -7.08
N LEU A 556 19.26 13.64 -6.38
CA LEU A 556 20.06 14.72 -6.96
C LEU A 556 21.09 14.19 -7.97
N LEU A 557 21.81 13.11 -7.64
CA LEU A 557 22.79 12.49 -8.53
C LEU A 557 22.13 11.90 -9.80
N TYR A 558 20.93 11.35 -9.67
CA TYR A 558 20.15 10.87 -10.80
C TYR A 558 19.72 12.03 -11.71
N ARG A 559 19.25 13.15 -11.15
CA ARG A 559 18.89 14.37 -11.92
C ARG A 559 20.08 14.95 -12.68
N THR A 560 21.29 14.91 -12.11
CA THR A 560 22.51 15.39 -12.76
C THR A 560 23.14 14.35 -13.69
N LYS A 561 22.49 13.19 -13.89
CA LYS A 561 22.98 12.05 -14.69
C LYS A 561 24.35 11.53 -14.23
N SER A 562 24.69 11.73 -12.96
CA SER A 562 25.89 11.13 -12.35
C SER A 562 25.66 9.66 -12.01
N LEU A 563 24.40 9.29 -11.72
CA LEU A 563 23.89 7.93 -11.72
C LEU A 563 23.07 7.68 -12.99
N THR A 564 23.22 6.50 -13.58
CA THR A 564 22.41 6.05 -14.71
C THR A 564 21.01 5.62 -14.26
N HIS A 565 20.09 5.45 -15.21
CA HIS A 565 18.75 4.95 -14.89
C HIS A 565 18.76 3.55 -14.29
N ASN A 566 19.60 2.65 -14.83
CA ASN A 566 19.75 1.30 -14.31
C ASN A 566 20.29 1.32 -12.87
N GLU A 567 21.35 2.09 -12.61
CA GLU A 567 21.91 2.24 -11.26
C GLU A 567 20.89 2.80 -10.26
N TYR A 568 20.02 3.72 -10.72
CA TYR A 568 18.95 4.26 -9.88
C TYR A 568 17.86 3.23 -9.58
N ILE A 569 17.50 2.37 -10.55
CA ILE A 569 16.59 1.23 -10.33
C ILE A 569 17.20 0.25 -9.33
N ASP A 570 18.49 -0.06 -9.47
CA ASP A 570 19.19 -0.98 -8.56
C ASP A 570 19.22 -0.41 -7.12
N LEU A 571 19.35 0.91 -6.97
CA LEU A 571 19.19 1.58 -5.67
C LEU A 571 17.77 1.47 -5.11
N GLN A 572 16.74 1.58 -5.95
CA GLN A 572 15.36 1.37 -5.52
C GLN A 572 15.13 -0.08 -5.09
N GLN A 573 15.76 -1.05 -5.76
CA GLN A 573 15.73 -2.45 -5.35
C GLN A 573 16.43 -2.65 -3.99
N PHE A 574 17.61 -2.06 -3.80
CA PHE A 574 18.28 -2.05 -2.49
C PHE A 574 17.38 -1.50 -1.38
N ALA A 575 16.77 -0.32 -1.61
CA ALA A 575 15.86 0.30 -0.65
C ALA A 575 14.62 -0.57 -0.36
N SER A 576 14.10 -1.28 -1.37
CA SER A 576 12.98 -2.21 -1.22
C SER A 576 13.34 -3.39 -0.33
N LEU A 577 14.53 -3.98 -0.51
CA LEU A 577 14.98 -5.10 0.31
C LEU A 577 15.22 -4.64 1.77
N TRP A 578 15.77 -3.45 1.97
CA TRP A 578 15.95 -2.88 3.30
C TRP A 578 14.58 -2.64 3.97
N LEU A 579 13.63 -2.05 3.25
CA LEU A 579 12.27 -1.85 3.75
C LEU A 579 11.58 -3.17 4.13
N GLU A 580 11.73 -4.20 3.31
CA GLU A 580 11.21 -5.54 3.61
C GLU A 580 11.82 -6.12 4.88
N TYR A 581 13.15 -5.97 5.06
CA TYR A 581 13.83 -6.41 6.27
C TYR A 581 13.34 -5.66 7.52
N LEU A 582 13.17 -4.34 7.45
CA LEU A 582 12.66 -3.54 8.58
C LEU A 582 11.26 -3.97 9.03
N ILE A 583 10.40 -4.36 8.09
CA ILE A 583 9.00 -4.66 8.40
C ILE A 583 8.82 -6.12 8.86
N ASN A 584 9.60 -7.05 8.30
CA ASN A 584 9.37 -8.48 8.55
C ASN A 584 10.34 -9.11 9.56
N SER A 585 11.52 -8.53 9.78
CA SER A 585 12.51 -9.11 10.70
C SER A 585 12.12 -8.91 12.17
N GLN A 586 12.53 -9.85 13.02
CA GLN A 586 12.34 -9.75 14.46
C GLN A 586 12.96 -8.47 15.03
N GLU A 587 14.15 -8.12 14.56
CA GLU A 587 14.90 -6.92 14.97
C GLU A 587 14.14 -5.63 14.58
N GLY A 588 13.59 -5.59 13.37
CA GLY A 588 12.76 -4.49 12.90
C GLY A 588 11.48 -4.30 13.73
N VAL A 589 10.79 -5.41 14.06
CA VAL A 589 9.60 -5.39 14.92
C VAL A 589 9.95 -4.90 16.33
N GLU A 590 11.00 -5.43 16.96
CA GLU A 590 11.42 -5.01 18.30
C GLU A 590 11.77 -3.52 18.37
N ARG A 591 12.33 -3.01 17.28
CA ARG A 591 12.68 -1.60 17.15
C ARG A 591 11.46 -0.70 16.90
N ALA A 592 10.49 -1.13 16.10
CA ALA A 592 9.23 -0.42 15.89
C ALA A 592 8.47 -0.18 17.21
N LEU A 593 8.59 -1.13 18.14
CA LEU A 593 7.97 -1.11 19.47
C LEU A 593 8.68 -0.19 20.48
N GLN A 594 9.91 0.28 20.19
CA GLN A 594 10.65 1.10 21.14
C GLN A 594 9.89 2.41 21.42
N PRO A 595 9.70 2.79 22.70
CA PRO A 595 8.92 3.97 23.05
C PRO A 595 9.68 5.28 22.83
N ASP A 596 10.99 5.22 22.62
CA ASP A 596 11.87 6.38 22.48
C ASP A 596 12.19 6.72 21.01
N HIS A 597 13.20 7.58 20.82
CA HIS A 597 13.66 8.02 19.51
C HIS A 597 13.99 6.89 18.53
N ARG A 598 14.28 5.66 18.99
CA ARG A 598 14.56 4.51 18.12
C ARG A 598 13.32 4.06 17.35
N GLY A 599 12.15 4.10 17.96
CA GLY A 599 10.87 3.84 17.29
C GLY A 599 10.49 4.97 16.32
N THR A 600 10.83 6.22 16.65
CA THR A 600 10.66 7.36 15.73
C THR A 600 11.58 7.25 14.52
N LEU A 601 12.83 6.82 14.73
CA LEU A 601 13.78 6.57 13.65
C LEU A 601 13.29 5.43 12.76
N TYR A 602 12.74 4.35 13.33
CA TYR A 602 12.11 3.28 12.55
C TYR A 602 11.05 3.82 11.59
N ASP A 603 10.11 4.62 12.09
CA ASP A 603 9.07 5.20 11.24
C ASP A 603 9.63 6.13 10.17
N LEU A 604 10.64 6.94 10.50
CA LEU A 604 11.33 7.81 9.54
C LEU A 604 11.99 6.99 8.42
N GLN A 605 12.61 5.86 8.77
CA GLN A 605 13.20 4.97 7.79
C GLN A 605 12.14 4.35 6.87
N VAL A 606 11.08 3.78 7.44
CA VAL A 606 9.99 3.17 6.66
C VAL A 606 9.38 4.22 5.72
N LEU A 607 9.11 5.43 6.22
CA LEU A 607 8.58 6.55 5.44
C LEU A 607 9.52 6.97 4.30
N SER A 608 10.81 7.11 4.58
CA SER A 608 11.80 7.56 3.60
C SER A 608 12.00 6.51 2.50
N LEU A 609 12.09 5.24 2.89
CA LEU A 609 12.27 4.10 1.98
C LEU A 609 11.03 3.89 1.12
N SER A 610 9.83 3.86 1.71
CA SER A 610 8.58 3.68 0.95
C SER A 610 8.34 4.81 -0.06
N GLY A 611 8.70 6.05 0.30
CA GLY A 611 8.65 7.18 -0.62
C GLY A 611 9.68 7.09 -1.76
N PHE A 612 10.82 6.44 -1.54
CA PHE A 612 11.85 6.24 -2.56
C PHE A 612 11.56 5.04 -3.49
N THR A 613 10.92 3.99 -2.96
CA THR A 613 10.50 2.80 -3.71
C THR A 613 9.14 2.96 -4.40
N ASP A 614 8.49 4.13 -4.26
CA ASP A 614 7.16 4.45 -4.79
C ASP A 614 6.00 3.61 -4.20
N ASP A 615 6.19 3.09 -2.98
CA ASP A 615 5.09 2.50 -2.19
C ASP A 615 4.32 3.60 -1.45
N VAL A 616 3.46 4.29 -2.20
CA VAL A 616 2.67 5.43 -1.72
C VAL A 616 1.66 5.02 -0.65
N ARG A 617 1.10 3.82 -0.74
CA ARG A 617 0.12 3.35 0.25
C ARG A 617 0.79 3.16 1.61
N LEU A 618 1.95 2.51 1.64
CA LEU A 618 2.73 2.37 2.86
C LEU A 618 3.19 3.74 3.40
N TYR A 619 3.69 4.61 2.51
CA TYR A 619 4.07 5.98 2.86
C TYR A 619 2.93 6.72 3.58
N LEU A 620 1.72 6.67 3.04
CA LEU A 620 0.54 7.32 3.63
C LEU A 620 0.12 6.67 4.95
N ARG A 621 0.12 5.34 5.06
CA ARG A 621 -0.23 4.67 6.32
C ARG A 621 0.72 5.06 7.45
N VAL A 622 2.02 5.06 7.18
CA VAL A 622 3.06 5.41 8.16
C VAL A 622 2.95 6.89 8.53
N THR A 623 2.81 7.78 7.55
CA THR A 623 2.58 9.22 7.79
C THR A 623 1.43 9.47 8.76
N ASN A 624 0.32 8.76 8.59
CA ASN A 624 -0.83 8.88 9.49
C ASN A 624 -0.54 8.27 10.87
N ARG A 625 0.05 7.08 10.93
CA ARG A 625 0.31 6.36 12.19
C ARG A 625 1.34 7.04 13.09
N ILE A 626 2.35 7.72 12.53
CA ILE A 626 3.37 8.45 13.30
C ILE A 626 2.73 9.45 14.28
N ARG A 627 1.55 10.01 13.94
CA ARG A 627 0.79 10.90 14.83
C ARG A 627 0.55 10.27 16.22
N MET A 628 0.36 8.96 16.28
CA MET A 628 0.12 8.24 17.53
C MET A 628 1.35 8.23 18.44
N ARG A 629 2.57 8.33 17.89
CA ARG A 629 3.80 8.44 18.69
C ARG A 629 3.88 9.76 19.44
N ILE A 630 3.26 10.83 18.92
CA ILE A 630 3.28 12.15 19.56
C ILE A 630 2.71 12.05 20.98
N GLY A 631 1.54 11.40 21.13
CA GLY A 631 0.90 11.23 22.43
C GLY A 631 1.66 10.32 23.40
N LYS A 632 2.59 9.49 22.91
CA LYS A 632 3.42 8.61 23.73
C LYS A 632 4.77 9.23 24.13
N GLN A 633 5.37 10.01 23.23
CA GLN A 633 6.72 10.54 23.39
C GLN A 633 6.76 11.94 24.00
N PHE A 634 5.69 12.71 23.82
CA PHE A 634 5.60 14.05 24.35
C PHE A 634 4.56 14.08 25.46
N TYR A 635 4.98 14.53 26.64
CA TYR A 635 4.06 14.81 27.74
C TYR A 635 3.20 16.01 27.36
N VAL A 636 1.88 15.81 27.26
CA VAL A 636 0.92 16.90 27.17
C VAL A 636 0.42 17.16 28.60
N PRO A 637 0.76 18.30 29.23
CA PRO A 637 0.28 18.62 30.57
C PRO A 637 -1.25 18.64 30.61
N ASP A 638 -1.84 18.17 31.72
CA ASP A 638 -3.30 17.99 31.88
C ASP A 638 -4.14 19.25 31.60
N GLU A 639 -3.55 20.44 31.72
CA GLU A 639 -4.20 21.71 31.38
C GLU A 639 -4.51 21.85 29.87
N ALA A 640 -3.69 21.25 28.99
CA ALA A 640 -3.92 21.23 27.54
C ALA A 640 -4.91 20.13 27.13
N THR A 641 -5.06 19.07 27.92
CA THR A 641 -6.00 17.96 27.66
C THR A 641 -7.46 18.41 27.82
N GLN A 642 -7.74 19.39 28.69
CA GLN A 642 -9.06 20.05 28.76
C GLN A 642 -9.37 20.95 27.56
N ILE A 643 -8.34 21.39 26.82
CA ILE A 643 -8.49 22.18 25.60
C ILE A 643 -8.70 21.25 24.40
N LEU A 644 -8.00 20.10 24.35
CA LEU A 644 -8.19 19.08 23.30
C LEU A 644 -9.53 18.35 23.39
N SER A 645 -10.07 18.11 24.60
CA SER A 645 -11.44 17.56 24.74
C SER A 645 -12.53 18.52 24.25
N LYS A 646 -12.20 19.80 24.03
CA LYS A 646 -13.10 20.81 23.42
C LYS A 646 -12.88 21.01 21.92
N ILE A 647 -11.82 20.44 21.33
CA ILE A 647 -11.54 20.56 19.88
C ILE A 647 -12.18 19.40 19.08
N SER A 648 -12.69 18.37 19.77
CA SER A 648 -13.40 17.24 19.14
C SER A 648 -14.94 17.33 19.18
N GLN A 649 -15.51 18.52 19.36
CA GLN A 649 -16.93 18.82 19.08
C GLN A 649 -17.04 20.28 18.62
N PRO A 650 -17.74 20.62 17.51
CA PRO A 650 -18.86 19.93 16.89
C PRO A 650 -18.61 19.27 15.53
#